data_AF-A0A1R3L619-F1
#
_entry.id   AF-A0A1R3L619-F1
#
_cell.length_a   1.000
_cell.length_b   1.000
_cell.length_c   1.000
_cell.angle_alpha   90.00
_cell.angle_beta   90.00
_cell.angle_gamma   90.00
#
_symmetry.space_group_name_H-M   'P 1'
#
loop_
_entity.id
_entity.type
_entity.pdbx_description
1 polymer ?
#
loop_
_entity_poly.entity_id
_entity_poly.type
_entity_poly.pdbx_seq_one_letter_code
_entity_poly.pdbx_strand_id
1 'polypeptide(L)'
;MTRAPPPPPLLLLLLLTLSCSFFACDAKRAGADHGGGITEEITMKLNKKRAPPSTQEAAARGVLHRLLPSHLSSFQFQVQDDACGGAGCFRITNVDRGGPEIMIQGTTGVEVVAGLHWYLKYWCGAHISWDKTGGSQLGSVPTPGSLPRVDPQGVTVKRPVPWNYYQNVVTSSYSYVWWNWERWEKEVDWMALQGVNLPLAFTGQEAIWQKVFKDFNISSESLANFFGGPAFLAWARMGNLHAWGGPLSQIWLDQQLALQKLILSRMMELGMTPVLPSFSGNVPAAFKKIYPSANITRLGDWNTVNGNPRWCCTFLLDPADPLFVKLGEAFIKQQIKEYGDVTDIYNCDTFNENEPPTDDPLYISSLGAAVYKAMSKGDADAIWLMQGWLFSSDSAFWKPPQLRAILHSVPIGKMIVLDLFAEVKPIWKSSSHFYGVPYVWCMLHNFGGNIEMYGILDAISSGPIEAHRSKNSTMIGVGMCMEGIEQNPVVYELMSEMAFRSEKVQLEEWLKSYSYRRYGRGIYYMKEAWKILYHTIYNCTDGIADHNKDFIVELPDSGPFSKDPHISNEGYPQKMITQENNHRFSFRETHTNFPVPHLWYSTKEVINALKLFLHVGNDLRGSLTFRYDLVDLMRQVLAKLANQVYYDVMSAYDANDANGLILQSQKFLKLIEDIDTLLASDDNFLLGTWLESAKKLAASQEEQKQYEWNARTQVTMWYDTTRTNQSKLHDYANKYWSGLLKEYYLPRASAYFKYLSVVSYTK
;
A
#
# COMPACT_ATOMS: atom_id res chain seq x y z
N MET A 1 15.02 -15.35 88.38
CA MET A 1 13.75 -15.41 89.14
C MET A 1 12.63 -15.42 88.11
N THR A 2 12.09 -16.60 87.76
CA THR A 2 10.81 -17.14 88.28
C THR A 2 9.64 -16.17 88.04
N ARG A 3 8.50 -16.52 87.47
CA ARG A 3 7.85 -17.78 87.02
C ARG A 3 6.47 -17.37 86.46
N ALA A 4 5.97 -18.10 85.46
CA ALA A 4 4.57 -18.61 85.28
C ALA A 4 3.35 -17.63 85.38
N PRO A 5 2.21 -17.84 84.68
CA PRO A 5 1.47 -19.12 84.57
C PRO A 5 0.77 -19.36 83.17
N PRO A 6 -0.32 -20.16 82.99
CA PRO A 6 -0.40 -21.36 82.09
C PRO A 6 -1.44 -21.24 80.91
N PRO A 7 -1.68 -22.30 80.09
CA PRO A 7 -2.20 -22.24 78.69
C PRO A 7 -3.71 -22.58 78.57
N PRO A 8 -4.40 -22.49 77.39
CA PRO A 8 -4.40 -23.49 76.28
C PRO A 8 -4.78 -22.84 74.89
N PRO A 9 -5.32 -23.54 73.85
CA PRO A 9 -5.16 -24.90 73.34
C PRO A 9 -4.66 -24.96 71.86
N LEU A 10 -4.26 -26.17 71.47
CA LEU A 10 -4.05 -26.65 70.09
C LEU A 10 -5.22 -26.29 69.16
N LEU A 11 -5.00 -25.48 68.12
CA LEU A 11 -5.67 -25.60 66.80
C LEU A 11 -5.08 -24.67 65.71
N LEU A 12 -3.76 -24.65 65.42
CA LEU A 12 -3.29 -23.81 64.29
C LEU A 12 -1.93 -24.10 63.62
N LEU A 13 -1.37 -25.32 63.70
CA LEU A 13 -0.04 -25.57 63.09
C LEU A 13 0.11 -26.88 62.30
N LEU A 14 -1.01 -27.43 61.83
CA LEU A 14 -1.02 -28.60 60.92
C LEU A 14 -1.89 -28.39 59.66
N LEU A 15 -2.09 -27.12 59.27
CA LEU A 15 -2.79 -26.72 58.03
C LEU A 15 -1.96 -25.77 57.13
N LEU A 16 -0.63 -25.74 57.27
CA LEU A 16 0.24 -24.82 56.52
C LEU A 16 1.40 -25.46 55.74
N THR A 17 1.40 -26.79 55.56
CA THR A 17 2.41 -27.49 54.71
C THR A 17 1.81 -28.54 53.75
N LEU A 18 0.51 -28.49 53.48
CA LEU A 18 -0.16 -29.42 52.54
C LEU A 18 -1.20 -28.76 51.62
N SER A 19 -0.98 -27.48 51.29
CA SER A 19 -1.72 -26.77 50.23
C SER A 19 -0.82 -26.07 49.20
N CYS A 20 0.49 -26.34 49.21
CA CYS A 20 1.46 -25.88 48.19
C CYS A 20 1.78 -26.93 47.11
N SER A 21 0.86 -27.86 46.85
CA SER A 21 1.06 -28.90 45.82
C SER A 21 -0.10 -29.06 44.83
N PHE A 22 -1.12 -28.19 44.90
CA PHE A 22 -2.23 -28.18 43.93
C PHE A 22 -2.47 -26.83 43.22
N PHE A 23 -1.67 -25.79 43.50
CA PHE A 23 -1.69 -24.51 42.78
C PHE A 23 -0.40 -24.21 41.99
N ALA A 24 0.41 -25.24 41.73
CA ALA A 24 1.62 -25.15 40.90
C ALA A 24 1.47 -25.75 39.48
N CYS A 25 0.27 -26.22 39.12
CA CYS A 25 -0.02 -26.74 37.77
C CYS A 25 -0.95 -25.86 36.91
N ASP A 26 -1.61 -24.83 37.46
CA ASP A 26 -2.47 -23.93 36.67
C ASP A 26 -1.86 -22.53 36.41
N ALA A 27 -0.72 -22.21 37.01
CA ALA A 27 -0.03 -20.92 36.80
C ALA A 27 0.99 -20.94 35.63
N LYS A 28 1.14 -22.06 34.91
CA LYS A 28 1.96 -22.18 33.69
C LYS A 28 1.15 -22.17 32.38
N ARG A 29 -0.17 -21.99 32.45
CA ARG A 29 -1.06 -21.88 31.28
C ARG A 29 -1.71 -20.51 31.07
N ALA A 30 -1.59 -19.58 32.02
CA ALA A 30 -2.29 -18.29 31.97
C ALA A 30 -1.44 -17.09 31.51
N GLY A 31 -0.26 -17.32 30.95
CA GLY A 31 0.72 -16.25 30.66
C GLY A 31 1.15 -16.07 29.20
N ALA A 32 0.50 -16.75 28.23
CA ALA A 32 0.94 -16.73 26.83
C ALA A 32 -0.19 -16.64 25.79
N ASP A 33 -1.46 -16.53 26.19
CA ASP A 33 -2.57 -16.96 25.32
C ASP A 33 -3.63 -15.88 24.98
N HIS A 34 -3.44 -14.62 25.39
CA HIS A 34 -4.46 -13.59 25.12
C HIS A 34 -4.56 -13.18 23.63
N GLY A 35 -3.50 -13.35 22.83
CA GLY A 35 -3.53 -13.09 21.39
C GLY A 35 -4.02 -14.28 20.54
N GLY A 36 -3.77 -15.52 20.99
CA GLY A 36 -4.11 -16.74 20.27
C GLY A 36 -5.62 -16.95 20.14
N GLY A 37 -6.35 -16.92 21.26
CA GLY A 37 -7.78 -17.19 21.28
C GLY A 37 -8.64 -16.21 20.49
N ILE A 38 -8.29 -14.91 20.49
CA ILE A 38 -9.01 -13.88 19.73
C ILE A 38 -8.83 -14.09 18.23
N THR A 39 -7.61 -14.42 17.82
CA THR A 39 -7.27 -14.67 16.42
C THR A 39 -7.99 -15.91 15.88
N GLU A 40 -8.01 -16.99 16.67
CA GLU A 40 -8.73 -18.22 16.33
C GLU A 40 -10.24 -17.99 16.19
N GLU A 41 -10.86 -17.18 17.06
CA GLU A 41 -12.29 -16.87 16.96
C GLU A 41 -12.62 -16.09 15.68
N ILE A 42 -11.82 -15.06 15.35
CA ILE A 42 -11.98 -14.26 14.13
C ILE A 42 -11.89 -15.16 12.90
N THR A 43 -10.83 -15.97 12.81
CA THR A 43 -10.61 -16.86 11.66
C THR A 43 -11.71 -17.92 11.57
N MET A 44 -12.11 -18.56 12.68
CA MET A 44 -13.16 -19.59 12.67
C MET A 44 -14.50 -19.08 12.13
N LYS A 45 -14.90 -17.85 12.48
CA LYS A 45 -16.15 -17.26 11.97
C LYS A 45 -16.07 -16.97 10.47
N LEU A 46 -15.01 -16.31 10.03
CA LEU A 46 -14.80 -15.98 8.62
C LEU A 46 -14.66 -17.21 7.73
N ASN A 47 -14.10 -18.31 8.27
CA ASN A 47 -14.02 -19.58 7.55
C ASN A 47 -15.39 -20.12 7.11
N LYS A 48 -16.47 -19.81 7.85
CA LYS A 48 -17.83 -20.24 7.49
C LYS A 48 -18.39 -19.54 6.25
N LYS A 49 -17.84 -18.38 5.88
CA LYS A 49 -18.24 -17.61 4.70
C LYS A 49 -17.48 -18.02 3.43
N ARG A 50 -16.47 -18.88 3.56
CA ARG A 50 -15.64 -19.32 2.43
C ARG A 50 -16.44 -20.16 1.43
N ALA A 51 -16.02 -20.11 0.17
CA ALA A 51 -16.53 -21.02 -0.84
C ALA A 51 -16.23 -22.49 -0.47
N PRO A 52 -17.05 -23.47 -0.89
CA PRO A 52 -16.78 -24.88 -0.65
C PRO A 52 -15.41 -25.30 -1.21
N PRO A 53 -14.74 -26.32 -0.62
CA PRO A 53 -13.45 -26.82 -1.09
C PRO A 53 -13.41 -27.09 -2.60
N SER A 54 -14.45 -27.71 -3.17
CA SER A 54 -14.54 -28.01 -4.60
C SER A 54 -14.52 -26.75 -5.49
N THR A 55 -15.12 -25.64 -5.03
CA THR A 55 -15.11 -24.37 -5.75
C THR A 55 -13.71 -23.76 -5.71
N GLN A 56 -13.05 -23.82 -4.54
CA GLN A 56 -11.67 -23.35 -4.37
C GLN A 56 -10.67 -24.14 -5.21
N GLU A 57 -10.81 -25.46 -5.26
CA GLU A 57 -10.00 -26.33 -6.13
C GLU A 57 -10.21 -26.01 -7.61
N ALA A 58 -11.45 -25.78 -8.04
CA ALA A 58 -11.77 -25.38 -9.42
C ALA A 58 -11.18 -24.00 -9.77
N ALA A 59 -11.25 -23.05 -8.84
CA ALA A 59 -10.66 -21.72 -9.00
C ALA A 59 -9.13 -21.81 -9.12
N ALA A 60 -8.48 -22.62 -8.26
CA ALA A 60 -7.04 -22.88 -8.34
C ALA A 60 -6.64 -23.55 -9.67
N ARG A 61 -7.44 -24.51 -10.17
CA ARG A 61 -7.26 -25.07 -11.52
C ARG A 61 -7.42 -24.01 -12.61
N GLY A 62 -8.32 -23.04 -12.44
CA GLY A 62 -8.47 -21.88 -13.33
C GLY A 62 -7.22 -20.99 -13.37
N VAL A 63 -6.60 -20.73 -12.21
CA VAL A 63 -5.32 -20.00 -12.14
C VAL A 63 -4.23 -20.78 -12.89
N LEU A 64 -4.12 -22.09 -12.64
CA LEU A 64 -3.17 -22.94 -13.35
C LEU A 64 -3.42 -22.93 -14.86
N HIS A 65 -4.68 -22.99 -15.31
CA HIS A 65 -5.01 -22.95 -16.73
C HIS A 65 -4.54 -21.64 -17.39
N ARG A 66 -4.75 -20.49 -16.73
CA ARG A 66 -4.31 -19.19 -17.27
C ARG A 66 -2.79 -19.03 -17.24
N LEU A 67 -2.11 -19.61 -16.25
CA LEU A 67 -0.66 -19.51 -16.08
C LEU A 67 0.12 -20.51 -16.96
N LEU A 68 -0.31 -21.78 -16.98
CA LEU A 68 0.32 -22.91 -17.66
C LEU A 68 -0.75 -23.85 -18.26
N PRO A 69 -1.38 -23.48 -19.38
CA PRO A 69 -2.50 -24.24 -19.97
C PRO A 69 -2.16 -25.71 -20.27
N SER A 70 -0.90 -26.00 -20.65
CA SER A 70 -0.43 -27.35 -20.96
C SER A 70 -0.23 -28.26 -19.74
N HIS A 71 -0.23 -27.72 -18.51
CA HIS A 71 0.16 -28.45 -17.30
C HIS A 71 -1.00 -28.87 -16.42
N LEU A 72 -2.26 -28.73 -16.90
CA LEU A 72 -3.45 -29.07 -16.12
C LEU A 72 -3.47 -30.51 -15.59
N SER A 73 -2.94 -31.47 -16.36
CA SER A 73 -2.82 -32.88 -15.93
C SER A 73 -1.60 -33.14 -15.05
N SER A 74 -0.67 -32.20 -14.95
CA SER A 74 0.56 -32.36 -14.17
C SER A 74 0.38 -32.04 -12.69
N PHE A 75 -0.74 -31.40 -12.32
CA PHE A 75 -1.04 -30.98 -10.96
C PHE A 75 -2.40 -31.49 -10.49
N GLN A 76 -2.43 -31.97 -9.25
CA GLN A 76 -3.64 -32.27 -8.51
C GLN A 76 -3.76 -31.32 -7.33
N PHE A 77 -4.94 -30.72 -7.15
CA PHE A 77 -5.22 -29.75 -6.10
C PHE A 77 -6.26 -30.28 -5.14
N GLN A 78 -6.04 -30.05 -3.85
CA GLN A 78 -6.96 -30.45 -2.81
C GLN A 78 -7.02 -29.40 -1.69
N VAL A 79 -8.22 -28.99 -1.32
CA VAL A 79 -8.46 -28.08 -0.19
C VAL A 79 -8.97 -28.87 1.01
N GLN A 80 -8.26 -28.80 2.13
CA GLN A 80 -8.56 -29.50 3.38
C GLN A 80 -8.29 -28.61 4.59
N ASP A 81 -9.31 -28.37 5.40
CA ASP A 81 -9.24 -27.45 6.56
C ASP A 81 -8.20 -27.87 7.61
N ASP A 82 -7.93 -29.17 7.76
CA ASP A 82 -7.03 -29.74 8.76
C ASP A 82 -5.66 -30.16 8.19
N ALA A 83 -5.32 -29.76 6.95
CA ALA A 83 -4.10 -30.17 6.25
C ALA A 83 -2.81 -30.03 7.08
N CYS A 84 -2.77 -29.08 8.03
CA CYS A 84 -1.67 -28.91 8.98
C CYS A 84 -2.09 -28.74 10.44
N GLY A 85 -3.20 -29.34 10.86
CA GLY A 85 -3.67 -29.28 12.25
C GLY A 85 -4.21 -27.91 12.65
N GLY A 86 -4.99 -27.28 11.78
CA GLY A 86 -5.74 -26.04 12.04
C GLY A 86 -5.02 -24.73 11.71
N ALA A 87 -3.70 -24.74 11.48
CA ALA A 87 -2.95 -23.58 11.00
C ALA A 87 -2.95 -23.51 9.46
N GLY A 88 -3.04 -22.30 8.91
CA GLY A 88 -2.95 -22.07 7.46
C GLY A 88 -1.65 -22.65 6.88
N CYS A 89 -1.75 -23.44 5.82
CA CYS A 89 -0.57 -24.07 5.22
C CYS A 89 -0.85 -24.62 3.81
N PHE A 90 0.24 -25.00 3.14
CA PHE A 90 0.18 -25.91 2.01
C PHE A 90 1.22 -27.03 2.12
N ARG A 91 0.93 -28.16 1.49
CA ARG A 91 1.79 -29.33 1.38
C ARG A 91 1.93 -29.75 -0.08
N ILE A 92 3.17 -29.94 -0.51
CA ILE A 92 3.54 -30.39 -1.86
C ILE A 92 4.06 -31.82 -1.76
N THR A 93 3.49 -32.74 -2.53
CA THR A 93 3.87 -34.16 -2.57
C THR A 93 3.89 -34.68 -4.00
N ASN A 94 4.52 -35.83 -4.23
CA ASN A 94 4.41 -36.54 -5.50
C ASN A 94 3.15 -37.45 -5.43
N VAL A 95 2.31 -37.47 -6.48
CA VAL A 95 1.09 -38.30 -6.50
C VAL A 95 1.42 -39.78 -6.37
N ASP A 96 2.31 -40.27 -7.25
CA ASP A 96 2.77 -41.66 -7.26
C ASP A 96 4.27 -41.75 -6.96
N ARG A 97 4.72 -42.87 -6.36
CA ARG A 97 6.15 -43.10 -6.06
C ARG A 97 7.04 -43.14 -7.32
N GLY A 98 6.47 -43.20 -8.52
CA GLY A 98 7.18 -43.14 -9.80
C GLY A 98 6.59 -42.18 -10.86
N GLY A 99 5.48 -41.50 -10.56
CA GLY A 99 4.81 -40.59 -11.50
C GLY A 99 5.37 -39.16 -11.46
N PRO A 100 5.23 -38.37 -12.54
CA PRO A 100 5.70 -36.98 -12.61
C PRO A 100 4.67 -35.96 -12.10
N GLU A 101 3.51 -36.41 -11.64
CA GLU A 101 2.42 -35.55 -11.18
C GLU A 101 2.65 -35.05 -9.74
N ILE A 102 2.33 -33.78 -9.51
CA ILE A 102 2.50 -33.10 -8.23
C ILE A 102 1.14 -32.87 -7.58
N MET A 103 1.00 -33.29 -6.33
CA MET A 103 -0.16 -33.01 -5.49
C MET A 103 0.13 -31.80 -4.61
N ILE A 104 -0.75 -30.82 -4.62
CA ILE A 104 -0.71 -29.65 -3.74
C ILE A 104 -1.99 -29.62 -2.91
N GLN A 105 -1.81 -29.79 -1.61
CA GLN A 105 -2.87 -29.73 -0.62
C GLN A 105 -2.74 -28.41 0.14
N GLY A 106 -3.84 -27.76 0.49
CA GLY A 106 -3.80 -26.53 1.28
C GLY A 106 -5.06 -26.30 2.09
N THR A 107 -4.98 -25.40 3.06
CA THR A 107 -6.13 -25.03 3.92
C THR A 107 -7.19 -24.22 3.19
N THR A 108 -6.81 -23.51 2.14
CA THR A 108 -7.71 -22.78 1.22
C THR A 108 -7.17 -22.83 -0.20
N GLY A 109 -7.97 -22.36 -1.16
CA GLY A 109 -7.55 -22.13 -2.53
C GLY A 109 -6.33 -21.21 -2.63
N VAL A 110 -6.25 -20.16 -1.81
CA VAL A 110 -5.07 -19.28 -1.74
C VAL A 110 -3.83 -20.08 -1.33
N GLU A 111 -3.92 -20.95 -0.32
CA GLU A 111 -2.75 -21.76 0.06
C GLU A 111 -2.37 -22.78 -1.01
N VAL A 112 -3.34 -23.38 -1.71
CA VAL A 112 -3.07 -24.27 -2.85
C VAL A 112 -2.34 -23.52 -3.96
N VAL A 113 -2.80 -22.32 -4.33
CA VAL A 113 -2.20 -21.50 -5.40
C VAL A 113 -0.84 -20.94 -4.97
N ALA A 114 -0.66 -20.55 -3.71
CA ALA A 114 0.64 -20.20 -3.16
C ALA A 114 1.60 -21.40 -3.15
N GLY A 115 1.10 -22.61 -2.89
CA GLY A 115 1.87 -23.85 -3.01
C GLY A 115 2.29 -24.14 -4.45
N LEU A 116 1.43 -23.88 -5.44
CA LEU A 116 1.78 -23.92 -6.85
C LEU A 116 2.91 -22.93 -7.16
N HIS A 117 2.78 -21.67 -6.73
CA HIS A 117 3.82 -20.66 -6.92
C HIS A 117 5.13 -21.08 -6.25
N TRP A 118 5.08 -21.60 -5.02
CA TRP A 118 6.24 -22.08 -4.28
C TRP A 118 6.95 -23.21 -5.03
N TYR A 119 6.20 -24.17 -5.56
CA TYR A 119 6.75 -25.25 -6.38
C TYR A 119 7.41 -24.71 -7.65
N LEU A 120 6.71 -23.88 -8.41
CA LEU A 120 7.25 -23.26 -9.63
C LEU A 120 8.52 -22.45 -9.35
N LYS A 121 8.56 -21.74 -8.22
CA LYS A 121 9.70 -20.93 -7.78
C LYS A 121 10.91 -21.79 -7.39
N TYR A 122 10.74 -22.75 -6.49
CA TYR A 122 11.89 -23.46 -5.90
C TYR A 122 12.30 -24.75 -6.62
N TRP A 123 11.39 -25.40 -7.34
CA TRP A 123 11.69 -26.62 -8.11
C TRP A 123 11.83 -26.36 -9.60
N CYS A 124 10.98 -25.50 -10.18
CA CYS A 124 11.04 -25.22 -11.61
C CYS A 124 11.91 -24.01 -11.97
N GLY A 125 12.26 -23.17 -11.00
CA GLY A 125 13.05 -21.97 -11.26
C GLY A 125 12.29 -20.90 -12.04
N ALA A 126 10.97 -20.84 -11.92
CA ALA A 126 10.12 -19.84 -12.57
C ALA A 126 10.02 -18.56 -11.73
N HIS A 127 9.62 -17.47 -12.38
CA HIS A 127 9.35 -16.18 -11.74
C HIS A 127 8.05 -15.59 -12.25
N ILE A 128 7.28 -14.97 -11.36
CA ILE A 128 5.98 -14.37 -11.67
C ILE A 128 5.96 -12.97 -11.05
N SER A 129 5.78 -11.96 -11.89
CA SER A 129 5.61 -10.56 -11.48
C SER A 129 4.50 -9.90 -12.32
N TRP A 130 4.17 -8.65 -12.04
CA TRP A 130 3.20 -7.91 -12.85
C TRP A 130 3.68 -7.82 -14.31
N ASP A 131 2.74 -7.82 -15.26
CA ASP A 131 3.04 -7.62 -16.69
C ASP A 131 3.86 -6.35 -16.91
N LYS A 132 3.51 -5.29 -16.15
CA LYS A 132 4.19 -3.99 -16.13
C LYS A 132 5.61 -3.99 -15.54
N THR A 133 6.06 -5.11 -14.98
CA THR A 133 7.44 -5.28 -14.49
C THR A 133 8.21 -6.37 -15.26
N GLY A 134 7.84 -6.57 -16.53
CA GLY A 134 8.39 -7.59 -17.42
C GLY A 134 7.68 -8.95 -17.36
N GLY A 135 6.62 -9.07 -16.54
CA GLY A 135 5.74 -10.23 -16.50
C GLY A 135 6.34 -11.46 -15.85
N SER A 136 5.99 -12.63 -16.40
CA SER A 136 6.40 -13.94 -15.87
C SER A 136 7.48 -14.59 -16.72
N GLN A 137 8.47 -15.19 -16.07
CA GLN A 137 9.47 -16.05 -16.68
C GLN A 137 9.13 -17.52 -16.34
N LEU A 138 8.46 -18.21 -17.28
CA LEU A 138 8.00 -19.59 -17.12
C LEU A 138 8.80 -20.59 -17.98
N GLY A 139 9.81 -20.14 -18.69
CA GLY A 139 10.56 -20.95 -19.67
C GLY A 139 11.40 -22.06 -19.05
N SER A 140 11.69 -21.95 -17.75
CA SER A 140 12.37 -22.98 -16.95
C SER A 140 11.43 -24.10 -16.49
N VAL A 141 10.11 -23.94 -16.59
CA VAL A 141 9.12 -24.96 -16.21
C VAL A 141 9.20 -26.14 -17.19
N PRO A 142 9.54 -27.36 -16.72
CA PRO A 142 9.64 -28.52 -17.60
C PRO A 142 8.31 -28.88 -18.25
N THR A 143 8.37 -29.56 -19.39
CA THR A 143 7.16 -30.07 -20.07
C THR A 143 6.37 -31.03 -19.18
N PRO A 144 5.05 -31.17 -19.40
CA PRO A 144 4.25 -32.18 -18.72
C PRO A 144 4.92 -33.56 -18.78
N GLY A 145 4.97 -34.26 -17.66
CA GLY A 145 5.67 -35.54 -17.54
C GLY A 145 7.13 -35.47 -17.07
N SER A 146 7.73 -34.27 -17.00
CA SER A 146 9.13 -34.06 -16.63
C SER A 146 9.32 -33.13 -15.43
N LEU A 147 8.25 -32.89 -14.66
CA LEU A 147 8.30 -31.99 -13.51
C LEU A 147 9.25 -32.50 -12.41
N PRO A 148 10.04 -31.63 -11.75
CA PRO A 148 11.00 -32.07 -10.75
C PRO A 148 10.32 -32.64 -9.50
N ARG A 149 10.76 -33.80 -9.06
CA ARG A 149 10.17 -34.45 -7.88
C ARG A 149 10.53 -33.71 -6.59
N VAL A 150 9.59 -33.70 -5.66
CA VAL A 150 9.84 -33.25 -4.28
C VAL A 150 10.30 -34.41 -3.40
N ASP A 151 10.79 -34.11 -2.21
CA ASP A 151 11.17 -35.13 -1.21
C ASP A 151 10.02 -36.15 -1.00
N PRO A 152 10.30 -37.46 -0.86
CA PRO A 152 9.26 -38.47 -0.61
C PRO A 152 8.37 -38.20 0.61
N GLN A 153 8.85 -37.47 1.62
CA GLN A 153 8.06 -37.07 2.80
C GLN A 153 7.11 -35.88 2.50
N GLY A 154 7.32 -35.21 1.38
CA GLY A 154 6.65 -33.98 0.98
C GLY A 154 7.24 -32.75 1.65
N VAL A 155 6.86 -31.58 1.15
CA VAL A 155 7.25 -30.29 1.68
C VAL A 155 6.02 -29.62 2.27
N THR A 156 6.07 -29.28 3.56
CA THR A 156 4.99 -28.56 4.24
C THR A 156 5.46 -27.17 4.59
N VAL A 157 4.74 -26.15 4.15
CA VAL A 157 5.00 -24.75 4.46
C VAL A 157 3.81 -24.19 5.23
N LYS A 158 4.06 -23.76 6.47
CA LYS A 158 3.04 -23.19 7.35
C LYS A 158 3.07 -21.67 7.30
N ARG A 159 1.91 -21.04 7.42
CA ARG A 159 1.77 -19.63 7.76
C ARG A 159 2.01 -19.43 9.26
N PRO A 160 2.97 -18.58 9.67
CA PRO A 160 3.10 -18.18 11.07
C PRO A 160 1.96 -17.27 11.53
N VAL A 161 1.37 -16.52 10.60
CA VAL A 161 0.27 -15.58 10.86
C VAL A 161 -0.89 -15.83 9.88
N PRO A 162 -2.15 -15.74 10.34
CA PRO A 162 -3.30 -16.11 9.51
C PRO A 162 -3.54 -15.15 8.36
N TRP A 163 -3.19 -13.86 8.50
CA TRP A 163 -3.54 -12.85 7.50
C TRP A 163 -2.34 -12.39 6.66
N ASN A 164 -2.58 -12.25 5.36
CA ASN A 164 -1.72 -11.53 4.44
C ASN A 164 -2.56 -10.51 3.67
N TYR A 165 -2.38 -9.26 4.09
CA TYR A 165 -3.16 -8.12 3.64
C TYR A 165 -2.56 -7.49 2.38
N TYR A 166 -3.40 -6.97 1.49
CA TYR A 166 -2.96 -6.29 0.28
C TYR A 166 -3.81 -5.07 -0.05
N GLN A 167 -3.11 -4.01 -0.47
CA GLN A 167 -3.55 -2.71 -1.00
C GLN A 167 -3.68 -1.59 0.04
N ASN A 168 -3.41 -0.37 -0.40
CA ASN A 168 -3.80 0.85 0.28
C ASN A 168 -5.15 1.34 -0.29
N VAL A 169 -5.90 2.12 0.47
CA VAL A 169 -7.09 2.81 -0.05
C VAL A 169 -6.74 3.68 -1.27
N VAL A 170 -5.54 4.27 -1.31
CA VAL A 170 -5.07 5.11 -2.42
C VAL A 170 -4.52 4.34 -3.62
N THR A 171 -4.23 3.03 -3.50
CA THR A 171 -3.90 2.18 -4.66
C THR A 171 -5.02 2.21 -5.70
N SER A 172 -6.25 2.47 -5.23
CA SER A 172 -7.40 2.62 -6.10
C SER A 172 -7.37 3.78 -7.07
N SER A 173 -6.66 4.84 -6.72
CA SER A 173 -6.47 5.98 -7.58
C SER A 173 -5.21 5.82 -8.42
N TYR A 174 -4.07 5.46 -7.81
CA TYR A 174 -2.78 5.52 -8.50
C TYR A 174 -2.45 4.33 -9.41
N SER A 175 -3.18 3.21 -9.32
CA SER A 175 -2.84 2.02 -10.09
C SER A 175 -4.01 1.44 -10.87
N TYR A 176 -5.12 1.13 -10.20
CA TYR A 176 -6.17 0.32 -10.83
C TYR A 176 -7.46 1.06 -11.21
N VAL A 177 -7.48 2.40 -11.15
CA VAL A 177 -8.65 3.21 -11.56
C VAL A 177 -9.10 2.93 -13.01
N TRP A 178 -8.16 2.61 -13.89
CA TRP A 178 -8.44 2.37 -15.32
C TRP A 178 -8.44 0.89 -15.70
N TRP A 179 -8.53 -0.02 -14.73
CA TRP A 179 -8.54 -1.46 -15.01
C TRP A 179 -9.92 -1.96 -15.40
N ASN A 180 -9.95 -2.81 -16.42
CA ASN A 180 -11.09 -3.64 -16.75
C ASN A 180 -11.02 -4.99 -15.98
N TRP A 181 -12.00 -5.87 -16.21
CA TRP A 181 -12.01 -7.19 -15.61
C TRP A 181 -10.78 -8.03 -15.96
N GLU A 182 -10.31 -7.99 -17.20
CA GLU A 182 -9.16 -8.80 -17.65
C GLU A 182 -7.89 -8.48 -16.83
N ARG A 183 -7.62 -7.20 -16.56
CA ARG A 183 -6.50 -6.80 -15.70
C ARG A 183 -6.74 -7.15 -14.22
N TRP A 184 -7.98 -7.02 -13.74
CA TRP A 184 -8.33 -7.43 -12.37
C TRP A 184 -8.21 -8.94 -12.15
N GLU A 185 -8.60 -9.76 -13.13
CA GLU A 185 -8.46 -11.22 -13.07
C GLU A 185 -6.99 -11.62 -12.86
N LYS A 186 -6.08 -11.00 -13.63
CA LYS A 186 -4.63 -11.20 -13.45
C LYS A 186 -4.15 -10.75 -12.08
N GLU A 187 -4.68 -9.66 -11.53
CA GLU A 187 -4.28 -9.20 -10.20
C GLU A 187 -4.75 -10.17 -9.11
N VAL A 188 -6.00 -10.67 -9.18
CA VAL A 188 -6.50 -11.62 -8.19
C VAL A 188 -5.77 -12.97 -8.28
N ASP A 189 -5.38 -13.40 -9.48
CA ASP A 189 -4.49 -14.55 -9.66
C ASP A 189 -3.12 -14.31 -9.03
N TRP A 190 -2.51 -13.13 -9.27
CA TRP A 190 -1.24 -12.74 -8.66
C TRP A 190 -1.35 -12.69 -7.13
N MET A 191 -2.42 -12.11 -6.59
CA MET A 191 -2.72 -12.11 -5.15
C MET A 191 -2.71 -13.54 -4.59
N ALA A 192 -3.40 -14.49 -5.23
CA ALA A 192 -3.43 -15.88 -4.79
C ALA A 192 -2.05 -16.55 -4.86
N LEU A 193 -1.27 -16.30 -5.92
CA LEU A 193 0.11 -16.80 -6.06
C LEU A 193 1.04 -16.24 -4.99
N GLN A 194 0.85 -14.98 -4.59
CA GLN A 194 1.57 -14.36 -3.46
C GLN A 194 1.00 -14.73 -2.09
N GLY A 195 -0.05 -15.55 -2.04
CA GLY A 195 -0.69 -15.99 -0.81
C GLY A 195 -1.47 -14.89 -0.09
N VAL A 196 -1.93 -13.85 -0.77
CA VAL A 196 -2.81 -12.80 -0.22
C VAL A 196 -4.18 -13.41 0.05
N ASN A 197 -4.68 -13.24 1.29
CA ASN A 197 -5.98 -13.76 1.70
C ASN A 197 -6.87 -12.70 2.38
N LEU A 198 -6.39 -11.46 2.54
CA LEU A 198 -7.16 -10.33 3.07
C LEU A 198 -7.02 -9.08 2.17
N PRO A 199 -7.51 -9.10 0.92
CA PRO A 199 -7.41 -7.96 0.01
C PRO A 199 -8.49 -6.89 0.26
N LEU A 200 -8.14 -5.62 0.05
CA LEU A 200 -9.11 -4.52 0.00
C LEU A 200 -9.98 -4.61 -1.27
N ALA A 201 -11.28 -4.29 -1.18
CA ALA A 201 -12.21 -4.37 -2.31
C ALA A 201 -13.16 -3.15 -2.34
N PHE A 202 -12.67 -2.01 -2.85
CA PHE A 202 -13.38 -0.72 -2.82
C PHE A 202 -14.03 -0.29 -4.14
N THR A 203 -13.89 -1.10 -5.20
CA THR A 203 -14.39 -0.77 -6.54
C THR A 203 -15.92 -0.58 -6.51
N GLY A 204 -16.42 0.47 -7.16
CA GLY A 204 -17.86 0.74 -7.28
C GLY A 204 -18.59 1.18 -6.02
N GLN A 205 -17.89 1.51 -4.91
CA GLN A 205 -18.57 1.93 -3.67
C GLN A 205 -19.46 3.18 -3.83
N GLU A 206 -19.15 4.06 -4.79
CA GLU A 206 -19.98 5.23 -5.09
C GLU A 206 -21.39 4.82 -5.54
N ALA A 207 -21.55 3.67 -6.20
CA ALA A 207 -22.85 3.14 -6.60
C ALA A 207 -23.67 2.65 -5.38
N ILE A 208 -23.00 2.13 -4.35
CA ILE A 208 -23.65 1.80 -3.07
C ILE A 208 -24.09 3.09 -2.37
N TRP A 209 -23.22 4.08 -2.30
CA TRP A 209 -23.55 5.39 -1.74
C TRP A 209 -24.71 6.07 -2.46
N GLN A 210 -24.75 6.02 -3.80
CA GLN A 210 -25.87 6.55 -4.57
C GLN A 210 -27.20 5.92 -4.16
N LYS A 211 -27.23 4.59 -3.98
CA LYS A 211 -28.43 3.85 -3.54
C LYS A 211 -28.84 4.23 -2.13
N VAL A 212 -27.89 4.28 -1.20
CA VAL A 212 -28.14 4.69 0.20
C VAL A 212 -28.68 6.11 0.25
N PHE A 213 -27.99 7.08 -0.36
CA PHE A 213 -28.37 8.49 -0.28
C PHE A 213 -29.73 8.78 -0.94
N LYS A 214 -30.14 7.99 -1.93
CA LYS A 214 -31.49 8.06 -2.49
C LYS A 214 -32.57 7.79 -1.43
N ASP A 215 -32.35 6.82 -0.53
CA ASP A 215 -33.27 6.51 0.58
C ASP A 215 -33.28 7.61 1.67
N PHE A 216 -32.27 8.47 1.69
CA PHE A 216 -32.19 9.68 2.53
C PHE A 216 -32.61 10.97 1.77
N ASN A 217 -33.38 10.82 0.69
CA ASN A 217 -33.95 11.92 -0.12
C ASN A 217 -32.91 12.84 -0.80
N ILE A 218 -31.68 12.39 -1.00
CA ILE A 218 -30.66 13.14 -1.73
C ILE A 218 -30.83 12.88 -3.23
N SER A 219 -30.92 13.95 -4.03
CA SER A 219 -31.02 13.85 -5.48
C SER A 219 -29.67 13.50 -6.13
N SER A 220 -29.70 12.85 -7.30
CA SER A 220 -28.49 12.57 -8.08
C SER A 220 -27.70 13.84 -8.43
N GLU A 221 -28.39 14.95 -8.70
CA GLU A 221 -27.77 16.26 -8.94
C GLU A 221 -26.99 16.76 -7.71
N SER A 222 -27.54 16.53 -6.51
CA SER A 222 -26.85 16.88 -5.25
C SER A 222 -25.60 16.03 -5.02
N LEU A 223 -25.57 14.79 -5.54
CA LEU A 223 -24.42 13.89 -5.46
C LEU A 223 -23.34 14.19 -6.51
N ALA A 224 -23.69 14.86 -7.62
CA ALA A 224 -22.74 15.22 -8.67
C ALA A 224 -21.58 16.08 -8.14
N ASN A 225 -21.84 16.88 -7.09
CA ASN A 225 -20.83 17.71 -6.42
C ASN A 225 -20.22 17.05 -5.16
N PHE A 226 -20.58 15.82 -4.85
CA PHE A 226 -20.08 15.08 -3.71
C PHE A 226 -18.96 14.10 -4.10
N PHE A 227 -19.19 13.27 -5.12
CA PHE A 227 -18.15 12.35 -5.58
C PHE A 227 -17.03 13.10 -6.31
N GLY A 228 -15.78 12.63 -6.14
CA GLY A 228 -14.68 13.03 -6.99
C GLY A 228 -14.76 12.40 -8.38
N GLY A 229 -13.88 12.82 -9.29
CA GLY A 229 -13.63 12.14 -10.56
C GLY A 229 -12.91 10.80 -10.33
N PRO A 230 -12.91 9.90 -11.32
CA PRO A 230 -12.38 8.54 -11.16
C PRO A 230 -10.98 8.47 -10.54
N ALA A 231 -10.04 9.29 -11.02
CA ALA A 231 -8.65 9.29 -10.56
C ALA A 231 -8.46 9.83 -9.13
N PHE A 232 -9.48 10.43 -8.53
CA PHE A 232 -9.40 11.11 -7.24
C PHE A 232 -10.31 10.51 -6.17
N LEU A 233 -10.94 9.35 -6.47
CA LEU A 233 -11.91 8.74 -5.57
C LEU A 233 -11.31 8.33 -4.23
N ALA A 234 -10.04 7.92 -4.15
CA ALA A 234 -9.42 7.57 -2.87
C ALA A 234 -9.52 8.70 -1.84
N TRP A 235 -9.11 9.92 -2.21
CA TRP A 235 -9.19 11.11 -1.33
C TRP A 235 -10.61 11.61 -1.13
N ALA A 236 -11.50 11.39 -2.10
CA ALA A 236 -12.92 11.68 -1.92
C ALA A 236 -13.55 10.79 -0.83
N ARG A 237 -13.22 9.49 -0.82
CA ARG A 237 -13.71 8.50 0.16
C ARG A 237 -13.20 8.79 1.58
N MET A 238 -11.96 9.26 1.68
CA MET A 238 -11.34 9.69 2.94
C MET A 238 -11.83 11.09 3.41
N GLY A 239 -12.67 11.77 2.62
CA GLY A 239 -13.26 13.06 2.99
C GLY A 239 -12.34 14.27 2.78
N ASN A 240 -11.21 14.10 2.11
CA ASN A 240 -10.26 15.19 1.86
C ASN A 240 -10.73 16.15 0.76
N LEU A 241 -11.37 15.62 -0.28
CA LEU A 241 -11.88 16.39 -1.43
C LEU A 241 -13.28 15.97 -1.87
N HIS A 242 -13.93 16.80 -2.68
CA HIS A 242 -15.19 16.48 -3.36
C HIS A 242 -15.26 17.18 -4.73
N ALA A 243 -16.06 16.64 -5.66
CA ALA A 243 -16.31 17.16 -7.01
C ALA A 243 -15.10 17.27 -7.98
N TRP A 244 -13.85 17.34 -7.50
CA TRP A 244 -12.66 17.48 -8.33
C TRP A 244 -12.52 16.35 -9.35
N GLY A 245 -12.46 16.69 -10.63
CA GLY A 245 -12.42 15.75 -11.76
C GLY A 245 -13.74 15.08 -12.12
N GLY A 246 -14.80 15.30 -11.35
CA GLY A 246 -16.15 14.81 -11.59
C GLY A 246 -16.96 15.67 -12.57
N PRO A 247 -18.28 15.44 -12.69
CA PRO A 247 -19.06 14.42 -11.98
C PRO A 247 -18.85 13.00 -12.53
N LEU A 248 -19.18 11.98 -11.74
CA LEU A 248 -19.28 10.60 -12.23
C LEU A 248 -20.58 10.40 -13.03
N SER A 249 -20.50 9.72 -14.17
CA SER A 249 -21.68 9.34 -14.94
C SER A 249 -22.41 8.15 -14.30
N GLN A 250 -23.69 7.94 -14.65
CA GLN A 250 -24.39 6.71 -14.25
C GLN A 250 -23.73 5.46 -14.85
N ILE A 251 -23.20 5.56 -16.07
CA ILE A 251 -22.52 4.46 -16.76
C ILE A 251 -21.29 4.01 -15.95
N TRP A 252 -20.50 4.95 -15.44
CA TRP A 252 -19.38 4.66 -14.55
C TRP A 252 -19.85 3.90 -13.30
N LEU A 253 -20.88 4.39 -12.61
CA LEU A 253 -21.40 3.75 -11.40
C LEU A 253 -21.86 2.31 -11.67
N ASP A 254 -22.59 2.10 -12.77
CA ASP A 254 -23.10 0.77 -13.14
C ASP A 254 -21.97 -0.19 -13.54
N GLN A 255 -20.99 0.28 -14.34
CA GLN A 255 -19.83 -0.52 -14.75
C GLN A 255 -18.94 -0.90 -13.56
N GLN A 256 -18.64 0.05 -12.68
CA GLN A 256 -17.80 -0.21 -11.50
C GLN A 256 -18.50 -1.13 -10.49
N LEU A 257 -19.83 -1.01 -10.34
CA LEU A 257 -20.61 -1.95 -9.53
C LEU A 257 -20.55 -3.38 -10.11
N ALA A 258 -20.69 -3.53 -11.43
CA ALA A 258 -20.58 -4.82 -12.10
C ALA A 258 -19.17 -5.41 -11.96
N LEU A 259 -18.13 -4.59 -12.13
CA LEU A 259 -16.73 -4.99 -11.96
C LEU A 259 -16.46 -5.49 -10.54
N GLN A 260 -16.93 -4.77 -9.52
CA GLN A 260 -16.77 -5.19 -8.13
C GLN A 260 -17.41 -6.56 -7.84
N LYS A 261 -18.58 -6.86 -8.42
CA LYS A 261 -19.21 -8.18 -8.25
C LYS A 261 -18.34 -9.31 -8.82
N LEU A 262 -17.67 -9.08 -9.96
CA LEU A 262 -16.71 -10.04 -10.53
C LEU A 262 -15.48 -10.21 -9.63
N ILE A 263 -14.92 -9.09 -9.13
CA ILE A 263 -13.76 -9.10 -8.21
C ILE A 263 -14.09 -9.91 -6.96
N LEU A 264 -15.21 -9.60 -6.30
CA LEU A 264 -15.64 -10.30 -5.09
C LEU A 264 -15.90 -11.79 -5.36
N SER A 265 -16.56 -12.13 -6.47
CA SER A 265 -16.79 -13.54 -6.84
C SER A 265 -15.48 -14.30 -6.93
N ARG A 266 -14.47 -13.77 -7.65
CA ARG A 266 -13.19 -14.44 -7.81
C ARG A 266 -12.38 -14.52 -6.51
N MET A 267 -12.41 -13.47 -5.69
CA MET A 267 -11.78 -13.49 -4.36
C MET A 267 -12.38 -14.61 -3.49
N MET A 268 -13.71 -14.71 -3.43
CA MET A 268 -14.41 -15.74 -2.67
C MET A 268 -14.17 -17.15 -3.23
N GLU A 269 -14.19 -17.30 -4.56
CA GLU A 269 -13.86 -18.55 -5.26
C GLU A 269 -12.47 -19.05 -4.87
N LEU A 270 -11.48 -18.18 -4.68
CA LEU A 270 -10.13 -18.56 -4.27
C LEU A 270 -9.96 -18.71 -2.75
N GLY A 271 -10.99 -18.42 -1.95
CA GLY A 271 -10.93 -18.51 -0.49
C GLY A 271 -10.36 -17.27 0.22
N MET A 272 -10.26 -16.13 -0.48
CA MET A 272 -9.89 -14.84 0.13
C MET A 272 -11.04 -14.27 0.96
N THR A 273 -10.71 -13.43 1.94
CA THR A 273 -11.66 -12.61 2.70
C THR A 273 -11.56 -11.15 2.24
N PRO A 274 -12.48 -10.65 1.42
CA PRO A 274 -12.43 -9.26 0.96
C PRO A 274 -12.71 -8.29 2.11
N VAL A 275 -12.02 -7.15 2.13
CA VAL A 275 -12.31 -6.05 3.05
C VAL A 275 -13.16 -5.01 2.34
N LEU A 276 -14.38 -4.80 2.83
CA LEU A 276 -15.32 -3.83 2.27
C LEU A 276 -15.22 -2.47 2.98
N PRO A 277 -15.63 -1.35 2.34
CA PRO A 277 -15.66 -0.05 3.00
C PRO A 277 -16.76 0.03 4.08
N SER A 278 -16.66 1.04 4.95
CA SER A 278 -17.72 1.46 5.86
C SER A 278 -17.80 2.99 5.94
N PHE A 279 -18.84 3.48 6.62
CA PHE A 279 -19.13 4.90 6.75
C PHE A 279 -18.16 5.60 7.72
N SER A 280 -17.43 6.58 7.20
CA SER A 280 -16.44 7.37 7.96
C SER A 280 -17.00 8.67 8.55
N GLY A 281 -18.26 9.02 8.31
CA GLY A 281 -18.89 10.26 8.78
C GLY A 281 -19.09 11.31 7.69
N ASN A 282 -18.42 11.19 6.54
CA ASN A 282 -18.47 12.19 5.47
C ASN A 282 -19.81 12.15 4.71
N VAL A 283 -20.49 13.29 4.60
CA VAL A 283 -21.81 13.42 3.98
C VAL A 283 -21.87 14.54 2.92
N PRO A 284 -22.76 14.45 1.92
CA PRO A 284 -23.00 15.53 0.97
C PRO A 284 -23.49 16.81 1.63
N ALA A 285 -23.12 17.98 1.08
CA ALA A 285 -23.58 19.29 1.55
C ALA A 285 -25.12 19.41 1.63
N ALA A 286 -25.84 18.69 0.77
CA ALA A 286 -27.30 18.65 0.76
C ALA A 286 -27.90 18.11 2.07
N PHE A 287 -27.17 17.31 2.85
CA PHE A 287 -27.65 16.84 4.16
C PHE A 287 -28.02 17.97 5.10
N LYS A 288 -27.26 19.08 5.10
CA LYS A 288 -27.59 20.25 5.94
C LYS A 288 -28.95 20.88 5.59
N LYS A 289 -29.36 20.78 4.32
CA LYS A 289 -30.64 21.33 3.86
C LYS A 289 -31.80 20.38 4.20
N ILE A 290 -31.59 19.07 4.06
CA ILE A 290 -32.62 18.05 4.29
C ILE A 290 -32.81 17.75 5.78
N TYR A 291 -31.72 17.76 6.54
CA TYR A 291 -31.67 17.49 7.97
C TYR A 291 -31.08 18.70 8.72
N PRO A 292 -31.81 19.82 8.82
CA PRO A 292 -31.30 21.06 9.41
C PRO A 292 -31.00 20.96 10.91
N SER A 293 -31.56 19.97 11.60
CA SER A 293 -31.29 19.68 13.02
C SER A 293 -30.07 18.77 13.23
N ALA A 294 -29.49 18.21 12.16
CA ALA A 294 -28.36 17.30 12.27
C ALA A 294 -27.09 18.09 12.61
N ASN A 295 -26.29 17.56 13.54
CA ASN A 295 -25.01 18.15 13.89
C ASN A 295 -23.98 17.81 12.80
N ILE A 296 -23.78 18.75 11.86
CA ILE A 296 -22.87 18.59 10.73
C ILE A 296 -21.86 19.72 10.73
N THR A 297 -20.60 19.37 10.90
CA THR A 297 -19.47 20.30 10.84
C THR A 297 -18.86 20.30 9.44
N ARG A 298 -18.25 21.43 9.07
CA ARG A 298 -17.46 21.50 7.83
C ARG A 298 -16.01 21.24 8.21
N LEU A 299 -15.35 20.31 7.54
CA LEU A 299 -13.94 20.03 7.74
C LEU A 299 -13.06 21.18 7.24
N GLY A 300 -11.81 21.18 7.72
CA GLY A 300 -10.80 22.17 7.36
C GLY A 300 -10.36 22.10 5.89
N ASP A 301 -9.54 23.08 5.52
CA ASP A 301 -8.90 23.09 4.21
C ASP A 301 -7.91 21.95 4.03
N TRP A 302 -7.96 21.30 2.87
CA TRP A 302 -7.04 20.24 2.49
C TRP A 302 -6.39 20.59 1.15
N ASN A 303 -5.14 21.05 1.22
CA ASN A 303 -4.24 21.30 0.08
C ASN A 303 -4.77 22.21 -1.05
N THR A 304 -5.86 22.98 -0.83
CA THR A 304 -6.35 23.88 -1.88
C THR A 304 -5.47 25.10 -2.06
N VAL A 305 -5.46 25.63 -3.28
CA VAL A 305 -4.78 26.89 -3.56
C VAL A 305 -5.60 28.06 -2.98
N ASN A 306 -4.96 28.83 -2.11
CA ASN A 306 -5.51 30.00 -1.42
C ASN A 306 -6.69 29.70 -0.46
N GLY A 307 -6.87 28.45 -0.04
CA GLY A 307 -7.96 28.04 0.87
C GLY A 307 -9.34 28.09 0.21
N ASN A 308 -9.40 27.92 -1.12
CA ASN A 308 -10.66 27.98 -1.87
C ASN A 308 -11.48 26.70 -1.63
N PRO A 309 -12.64 26.80 -0.95
CA PRO A 309 -13.30 25.61 -0.45
C PRO A 309 -14.25 25.00 -1.48
N ARG A 310 -13.93 25.16 -2.76
CA ARG A 310 -14.70 24.67 -3.92
C ARG A 310 -14.60 23.14 -4.07
N TRP A 311 -13.45 22.58 -3.70
CA TRP A 311 -13.10 21.18 -3.96
C TRP A 311 -12.69 20.39 -2.71
N CYS A 312 -12.67 21.00 -1.53
CA CYS A 312 -12.24 20.43 -0.25
C CYS A 312 -13.33 20.57 0.80
N CYS A 313 -12.96 20.39 2.07
CA CYS A 313 -13.72 20.99 3.16
C CYS A 313 -15.12 20.39 3.20
N THR A 314 -15.12 19.05 3.16
CA THR A 314 -16.30 18.20 3.15
C THR A 314 -17.09 18.37 4.45
N PHE A 315 -18.26 17.74 4.52
CA PHE A 315 -19.12 17.84 5.69
C PHE A 315 -19.03 16.55 6.49
N LEU A 316 -18.70 16.67 7.78
CA LEU A 316 -18.64 15.57 8.72
C LEU A 316 -19.92 15.57 9.55
N LEU A 317 -20.65 14.46 9.52
CA LEU A 317 -21.74 14.20 10.44
C LEU A 317 -21.17 13.81 11.80
N ASP A 318 -21.61 14.49 12.85
CA ASP A 318 -21.12 14.26 14.20
C ASP A 318 -21.44 12.82 14.67
N PRO A 319 -20.48 12.10 15.27
CA PRO A 319 -20.70 10.72 15.71
C PRO A 319 -21.79 10.55 16.78
N ALA A 320 -22.11 11.60 17.55
CA ALA A 320 -23.18 11.59 18.52
C ALA A 320 -24.57 11.82 17.89
N ASP A 321 -24.64 12.28 16.64
CA ASP A 321 -25.90 12.47 15.93
C ASP A 321 -26.58 11.11 15.64
N PRO A 322 -27.88 10.93 15.93
CA PRO A 322 -28.59 9.69 15.64
C PRO A 322 -28.57 9.27 14.16
N LEU A 323 -28.40 10.21 13.23
CA LEU A 323 -28.27 9.92 11.80
C LEU A 323 -26.96 9.19 11.47
N PHE A 324 -25.90 9.34 12.27
CA PHE A 324 -24.61 8.72 12.01
C PHE A 324 -24.74 7.20 11.96
N VAL A 325 -25.32 6.62 13.02
CA VAL A 325 -25.55 5.17 13.11
C VAL A 325 -26.53 4.70 12.05
N LYS A 326 -27.61 5.45 11.78
CA LYS A 326 -28.60 5.09 10.76
C LYS A 326 -27.99 5.02 9.36
N LEU A 327 -27.13 5.98 9.02
CA LEU A 327 -26.51 6.05 7.70
C LEU A 327 -25.45 4.96 7.53
N GLY A 328 -24.60 4.72 8.53
CA GLY A 328 -23.63 3.62 8.47
C GLY A 328 -24.30 2.24 8.44
N GLU A 329 -25.36 2.03 9.23
CA GLU A 329 -26.17 0.80 9.17
C GLU A 329 -26.76 0.58 7.77
N ALA A 330 -27.33 1.63 7.17
CA ALA A 330 -27.91 1.57 5.82
C ALA A 330 -26.84 1.22 4.77
N PHE A 331 -25.63 1.76 4.90
CA PHE A 331 -24.52 1.47 4.00
C PHE A 331 -24.09 0.00 4.06
N ILE A 332 -23.84 -0.55 5.24
CA ILE A 332 -23.49 -1.96 5.41
C ILE A 332 -24.60 -2.88 4.88
N LYS A 333 -25.87 -2.59 5.22
CA LYS A 333 -27.02 -3.38 4.72
C LYS A 333 -27.15 -3.31 3.20
N GLN A 334 -26.87 -2.16 2.60
CA GLN A 334 -26.91 -2.01 1.14
C GLN A 334 -25.76 -2.76 0.46
N GLN A 335 -24.57 -2.84 1.08
CA GLN A 335 -23.49 -3.71 0.60
C GLN A 335 -23.88 -5.18 0.65
N ILE A 336 -24.41 -5.67 1.78
CA ILE A 336 -24.87 -7.06 1.94
C ILE A 336 -25.96 -7.39 0.91
N LYS A 337 -26.89 -6.45 0.65
CA LYS A 337 -27.93 -6.61 -0.37
C LYS A 337 -27.37 -6.74 -1.78
N GLU A 338 -26.30 -6.03 -2.11
CA GLU A 338 -25.72 -6.00 -3.46
C GLU A 338 -24.72 -7.11 -3.74
N TYR A 339 -23.94 -7.47 -2.73
CA TYR A 339 -22.80 -8.38 -2.83
C TYR A 339 -23.05 -9.73 -2.16
N GLY A 340 -24.04 -9.82 -1.27
CA GLY A 340 -24.23 -10.96 -0.37
C GLY A 340 -23.38 -10.84 0.89
N ASP A 341 -23.48 -11.85 1.74
CA ASP A 341 -22.72 -11.94 3.00
C ASP A 341 -21.30 -12.47 2.76
N VAL A 342 -20.41 -11.61 2.25
CA VAL A 342 -19.08 -12.00 1.75
C VAL A 342 -17.95 -11.78 2.76
N THR A 343 -18.15 -11.00 3.81
CA THR A 343 -17.13 -10.67 4.82
C THR A 343 -17.77 -10.17 6.11
N ASP A 344 -16.98 -10.09 7.18
CA ASP A 344 -17.29 -9.33 8.40
C ASP A 344 -16.27 -8.21 8.64
N ILE A 345 -15.31 -7.99 7.73
CA ILE A 345 -14.21 -7.04 7.92
C ILE A 345 -14.47 -5.79 7.07
N TYR A 346 -14.57 -4.65 7.75
CA TYR A 346 -14.85 -3.37 7.12
C TYR A 346 -13.74 -2.36 7.42
N ASN A 347 -13.22 -1.71 6.37
CA ASN A 347 -12.27 -0.62 6.51
C ASN A 347 -12.97 0.74 6.62
N CYS A 348 -12.50 1.58 7.53
CA CYS A 348 -13.01 2.93 7.74
C CYS A 348 -11.94 3.80 8.40
N ASP A 349 -11.69 4.96 7.82
CA ASP A 349 -10.71 5.93 8.31
C ASP A 349 -11.33 7.33 8.30
N THR A 350 -11.70 7.84 9.48
CA THR A 350 -12.37 9.16 9.62
C THR A 350 -11.39 10.33 9.57
N PHE A 351 -10.19 10.15 10.12
CA PHE A 351 -9.21 11.22 10.34
C PHE A 351 -7.89 10.95 9.61
N ASN A 352 -7.96 10.32 8.43
CA ASN A 352 -6.77 10.15 7.59
C ASN A 352 -6.34 11.52 7.03
N GLU A 353 -5.22 12.04 7.54
CA GLU A 353 -4.70 13.38 7.23
C GLU A 353 -5.69 14.52 7.48
N ASN A 354 -6.62 14.31 8.41
CA ASN A 354 -7.51 15.33 8.95
C ASN A 354 -7.38 15.30 10.47
N GLU A 355 -7.18 16.45 11.10
CA GLU A 355 -7.06 16.53 12.56
C GLU A 355 -8.45 16.47 13.22
N PRO A 356 -8.67 15.63 14.25
CA PRO A 356 -9.91 15.67 15.02
C PRO A 356 -10.14 17.05 15.63
N PRO A 357 -11.39 17.47 15.86
CA PRO A 357 -11.70 18.82 16.37
C PRO A 357 -11.20 19.08 17.81
N THR A 358 -10.82 18.03 18.54
CA THR A 358 -10.28 18.11 19.90
C THR A 358 -9.37 16.91 20.18
N ASP A 359 -8.34 17.12 21.01
CA ASP A 359 -7.45 16.07 21.52
C ASP A 359 -7.99 15.37 22.79
N ASP A 360 -9.23 15.68 23.22
CA ASP A 360 -9.86 15.05 24.37
C ASP A 360 -10.07 13.53 24.15
N PRO A 361 -9.43 12.67 24.96
CA PRO A 361 -9.62 11.21 24.89
C PRO A 361 -11.08 10.75 24.98
N LEU A 362 -11.95 11.45 25.73
CA LEU A 362 -13.36 11.07 25.85
C LEU A 362 -14.10 11.26 24.51
N TYR A 363 -13.85 12.38 23.83
CA TYR A 363 -14.39 12.63 22.50
C TYR A 363 -13.91 11.57 21.50
N ILE A 364 -12.60 11.33 21.44
CA ILE A 364 -11.99 10.34 20.54
C ILE A 364 -12.56 8.93 20.77
N SER A 365 -12.74 8.54 22.03
CA SER A 365 -13.34 7.25 22.38
C SER A 365 -14.81 7.18 21.94
N SER A 366 -15.60 8.24 22.14
CA SER A 366 -17.01 8.29 21.73
C SER A 366 -17.18 8.20 20.21
N LEU A 367 -16.29 8.85 19.46
CA LEU A 367 -16.20 8.79 18.01
C LEU A 367 -15.97 7.35 17.54
N GLY A 368 -14.92 6.68 18.05
CA GLY A 368 -14.60 5.32 17.65
C GLY A 368 -15.72 4.33 17.99
N ALA A 369 -16.35 4.51 19.15
CA ALA A 369 -17.50 3.71 19.56
C ALA A 369 -18.71 3.91 18.62
N ALA A 370 -18.95 5.12 18.14
CA ALA A 370 -20.04 5.42 17.21
C ALA A 370 -19.80 4.84 15.80
N VAL A 371 -18.57 4.94 15.28
CA VAL A 371 -18.14 4.30 14.02
C VAL A 371 -18.40 2.79 14.08
N TYR A 372 -17.90 2.15 15.13
CA TYR A 372 -18.10 0.71 15.30
C TYR A 372 -19.55 0.31 15.57
N LYS A 373 -20.30 1.15 16.30
CA LYS A 373 -21.75 0.93 16.51
C LYS A 373 -22.52 0.97 15.20
N ALA A 374 -22.14 1.85 14.27
CA ALA A 374 -22.76 1.90 12.94
C ALA A 374 -22.48 0.62 12.13
N MET A 375 -21.23 0.13 12.15
CA MET A 375 -20.86 -1.16 11.53
C MET A 375 -21.65 -2.32 12.15
N SER A 376 -21.59 -2.46 13.48
CA SER A 376 -22.19 -3.58 14.21
C SER A 376 -23.72 -3.64 14.13
N LYS A 377 -24.38 -2.53 13.77
CA LYS A 377 -25.83 -2.49 13.48
C LYS A 377 -26.18 -3.03 12.10
N GLY A 378 -25.29 -2.86 11.14
CA GLY A 378 -25.44 -3.46 9.81
C GLY A 378 -25.06 -4.94 9.80
N ASP A 379 -24.04 -5.30 10.57
CA ASP A 379 -23.48 -6.64 10.67
C ASP A 379 -23.03 -6.91 12.13
N ALA A 380 -23.71 -7.81 12.83
CA ALA A 380 -23.46 -8.07 14.25
C ALA A 380 -22.05 -8.64 14.54
N ASP A 381 -21.40 -9.26 13.56
CA ASP A 381 -20.07 -9.83 13.70
C ASP A 381 -18.94 -8.90 13.22
N ALA A 382 -19.29 -7.70 12.73
CA ALA A 382 -18.36 -6.73 12.16
C ALA A 382 -17.05 -6.54 12.95
N ILE A 383 -15.95 -6.46 12.21
CA ILE A 383 -14.60 -6.16 12.63
C ILE A 383 -14.14 -4.91 11.87
N TRP A 384 -13.65 -3.92 12.60
CA TRP A 384 -13.12 -2.70 12.02
C TRP A 384 -11.64 -2.85 11.67
N LEU A 385 -11.30 -2.76 10.39
CA LEU A 385 -9.93 -2.62 9.91
C LEU A 385 -9.56 -1.14 9.79
N MET A 386 -8.62 -0.65 10.59
CA MET A 386 -8.24 0.77 10.63
C MET A 386 -6.79 0.97 10.16
N GLN A 387 -6.53 2.00 9.35
CA GLN A 387 -5.17 2.39 8.99
C GLN A 387 -4.48 3.07 10.18
N GLY A 388 -3.29 2.60 10.54
CA GLY A 388 -2.45 3.23 11.57
C GLY A 388 -1.68 4.46 11.10
N TRP A 389 -1.85 4.90 9.83
CA TRP A 389 -1.09 6.01 9.24
C TRP A 389 -1.17 7.28 10.07
N LEU A 390 -2.36 7.62 10.57
CA LEU A 390 -2.61 8.79 11.41
C LEU A 390 -1.67 8.88 12.63
N PHE A 391 -1.27 7.75 13.23
CA PHE A 391 -0.33 7.71 14.35
C PHE A 391 1.11 8.08 13.95
N SER A 392 1.45 7.93 12.67
CA SER A 392 2.75 8.31 12.10
C SER A 392 2.70 9.71 11.48
N SER A 393 1.69 10.00 10.66
CA SER A 393 1.55 11.25 9.92
C SER A 393 1.31 12.46 10.82
N ASP A 394 0.62 12.26 11.95
CA ASP A 394 0.35 13.30 12.94
C ASP A 394 0.68 12.80 14.37
N SER A 395 1.92 12.35 14.55
CA SER A 395 2.43 11.90 15.85
C SER A 395 2.43 12.98 16.94
N ALA A 396 2.27 14.26 16.57
CA ALA A 396 2.16 15.37 17.51
C ALA A 396 0.79 15.40 18.18
N PHE A 397 -0.29 15.16 17.42
CA PHE A 397 -1.64 15.00 17.96
C PHE A 397 -1.81 13.64 18.64
N TRP A 398 -1.41 12.57 17.95
CA TRP A 398 -1.63 11.18 18.36
C TRP A 398 -0.63 10.71 19.42
N LYS A 399 -0.75 11.26 20.63
CA LYS A 399 0.03 10.87 21.81
C LYS A 399 -0.57 9.60 22.47
N PRO A 400 0.13 8.95 23.42
CA PRO A 400 -0.35 7.72 24.05
C PRO A 400 -1.78 7.75 24.61
N PRO A 401 -2.28 8.84 25.24
CA PRO A 401 -3.67 8.91 25.69
C PRO A 401 -4.68 8.84 24.52
N GLN A 402 -4.44 9.58 23.44
CA GLN A 402 -5.28 9.64 22.25
C GLN A 402 -5.26 8.31 21.47
N LEU A 403 -4.08 7.68 21.33
CA LEU A 403 -3.97 6.32 20.77
C LEU A 403 -4.82 5.33 21.57
N ARG A 404 -4.67 5.30 22.89
CA ARG A 404 -5.46 4.39 23.73
C ARG A 404 -6.95 4.67 23.63
N ALA A 405 -7.35 5.94 23.57
CA ALA A 405 -8.75 6.32 23.46
C ALA A 405 -9.44 5.75 22.20
N ILE A 406 -8.78 5.84 21.04
CA ILE A 406 -9.34 5.28 19.80
C ILE A 406 -9.24 3.76 19.76
N LEU A 407 -8.11 3.19 20.17
CA LEU A 407 -7.86 1.74 20.12
C LEU A 407 -8.75 0.95 21.09
N HIS A 408 -9.10 1.53 22.24
CA HIS A 408 -9.98 0.92 23.25
C HIS A 408 -11.42 1.44 23.17
N SER A 409 -11.77 2.20 22.12
CA SER A 409 -13.15 2.63 21.87
C SER A 409 -14.08 1.47 21.48
N VAL A 410 -13.50 0.32 21.12
CA VAL A 410 -14.22 -0.89 20.74
C VAL A 410 -13.70 -2.10 21.52
N PRO A 411 -14.50 -3.18 21.65
CA PRO A 411 -14.03 -4.41 22.28
C PRO A 411 -12.78 -4.98 21.59
N ILE A 412 -11.84 -5.51 22.37
CA ILE A 412 -10.65 -6.19 21.84
C ILE A 412 -11.11 -7.35 20.95
N GLY A 413 -10.49 -7.50 19.77
CA GLY A 413 -10.87 -8.47 18.74
C GLY A 413 -11.92 -7.96 17.75
N LYS A 414 -12.50 -6.77 17.98
CA LYS A 414 -13.40 -6.08 17.04
C LYS A 414 -12.73 -4.95 16.26
N MET A 415 -11.43 -4.77 16.44
CA MET A 415 -10.57 -3.90 15.64
C MET A 415 -9.28 -4.62 15.27
N ILE A 416 -8.82 -4.38 14.05
CA ILE A 416 -7.51 -4.75 13.54
C ILE A 416 -6.85 -3.47 13.02
N VAL A 417 -5.62 -3.21 13.45
CA VAL A 417 -4.85 -2.04 12.98
C VAL A 417 -3.88 -2.46 11.88
N LEU A 418 -3.81 -1.70 10.80
CA LEU A 418 -2.72 -1.81 9.82
C LEU A 418 -1.56 -0.91 10.29
N ASP A 419 -0.45 -1.49 10.75
CA ASP A 419 0.78 -0.73 11.03
C ASP A 419 1.43 -0.38 9.69
N LEU A 420 0.92 0.70 9.09
CA LEU A 420 0.90 0.89 7.64
C LEU A 420 2.29 0.99 7.01
N PHE A 421 3.25 1.58 7.74
CA PHE A 421 4.61 1.90 7.28
C PHE A 421 5.67 1.26 8.18
N ALA A 422 5.46 0.00 8.56
CA ALA A 422 6.22 -0.66 9.62
C ALA A 422 7.65 -1.06 9.23
N GLU A 423 7.98 -1.07 7.94
CA GLU A 423 9.33 -1.29 7.42
C GLU A 423 10.26 -0.09 7.66
N VAL A 424 9.70 1.13 7.75
CA VAL A 424 10.47 2.36 8.01
C VAL A 424 10.18 2.91 9.41
N LYS A 425 8.90 3.04 9.78
CA LYS A 425 8.43 3.67 11.04
C LYS A 425 7.42 2.77 11.77
N PRO A 426 7.85 1.64 12.34
CA PRO A 426 6.96 0.71 13.04
C PRO A 426 6.34 1.33 14.31
N ILE A 427 5.02 1.46 14.33
CA ILE A 427 4.27 1.99 15.48
C ILE A 427 4.14 0.93 16.57
N TRP A 428 4.15 -0.36 16.23
CA TRP A 428 4.04 -1.45 17.20
C TRP A 428 5.13 -1.39 18.30
N LYS A 429 6.33 -0.88 17.96
CA LYS A 429 7.46 -0.74 18.90
C LYS A 429 7.19 0.31 19.97
N SER A 430 6.61 1.46 19.60
CA SER A 430 6.36 2.57 20.53
C SER A 430 5.01 2.46 21.25
N SER A 431 4.08 1.67 20.72
CA SER A 431 2.72 1.47 21.26
C SER A 431 2.55 0.21 22.11
N SER A 432 3.63 -0.51 22.41
CA SER A 432 3.59 -1.79 23.13
C SER A 432 2.60 -2.78 22.49
N HIS A 433 2.74 -3.00 21.18
CA HIS A 433 1.80 -3.79 20.37
C HIS A 433 0.37 -3.23 20.39
N PHE A 434 0.21 -1.94 20.06
CA PHE A 434 -1.09 -1.25 19.98
C PHE A 434 -1.95 -1.46 21.23
N TYR A 435 -1.33 -1.49 22.41
CA TYR A 435 -1.99 -1.68 23.70
C TYR A 435 -2.94 -2.88 23.75
N GLY A 436 -2.56 -3.98 23.10
CA GLY A 436 -3.32 -5.23 23.09
C GLY A 436 -4.29 -5.40 21.91
N VAL A 437 -4.44 -4.39 21.04
CA VAL A 437 -5.25 -4.51 19.83
C VAL A 437 -4.50 -5.34 18.76
N PRO A 438 -5.16 -6.29 18.08
CA PRO A 438 -4.54 -7.02 16.97
C PRO A 438 -4.09 -6.11 15.84
N TYR A 439 -2.94 -6.42 15.23
CA TYR A 439 -2.43 -5.62 14.10
C TYR A 439 -1.79 -6.46 13.00
N VAL A 440 -1.71 -5.90 11.81
CA VAL A 440 -0.99 -6.41 10.65
C VAL A 440 0.27 -5.55 10.47
N TRP A 441 1.43 -6.19 10.39
CA TRP A 441 2.68 -5.51 10.04
C TRP A 441 2.68 -5.26 8.53
N CYS A 442 2.66 -4.00 8.11
CA CYS A 442 2.56 -3.66 6.69
C CYS A 442 3.81 -2.97 6.17
N MET A 443 4.14 -3.29 4.92
CA MET A 443 5.13 -2.58 4.12
C MET A 443 4.40 -1.56 3.23
N LEU A 444 4.65 -0.26 3.42
CA LEU A 444 4.08 0.78 2.57
C LEU A 444 4.90 0.91 1.28
N HIS A 445 6.21 1.07 1.41
CA HIS A 445 7.21 1.12 0.35
C HIS A 445 7.09 2.29 -0.64
N ASN A 446 5.96 2.43 -1.33
CA ASN A 446 5.80 3.36 -2.44
C ASN A 446 4.73 4.42 -2.14
N PHE A 447 5.07 5.67 -2.43
CA PHE A 447 4.19 6.83 -2.39
C PHE A 447 3.91 7.35 -3.80
N GLY A 448 2.68 7.77 -4.09
CA GLY A 448 2.25 8.36 -5.37
C GLY A 448 2.28 7.44 -6.59
N GLY A 449 2.70 6.17 -6.46
CA GLY A 449 3.07 5.35 -7.62
C GLY A 449 4.37 5.81 -8.26
N ASN A 450 5.25 6.48 -7.52
CA ASN A 450 6.45 7.10 -8.09
C ASN A 450 7.43 6.01 -8.55
N ILE A 451 8.15 6.30 -9.64
CA ILE A 451 9.10 5.35 -10.25
C ILE A 451 10.51 5.70 -9.81
N GLU A 452 10.94 5.07 -8.74
CA GLU A 452 12.27 5.17 -8.15
C GLU A 452 12.71 3.76 -7.74
N MET A 453 13.99 3.41 -7.96
CA MET A 453 14.51 2.16 -7.44
C MET A 453 14.81 2.36 -5.94
N TYR A 454 14.04 1.70 -5.09
CA TYR A 454 14.09 1.87 -3.63
C TYR A 454 13.71 0.56 -2.93
N GLY A 455 14.23 0.36 -1.72
CA GLY A 455 13.76 -0.68 -0.81
C GLY A 455 14.63 -0.87 0.42
N ILE A 456 14.11 -1.64 1.39
CA ILE A 456 14.79 -1.95 2.65
C ILE A 456 14.69 -3.46 2.91
N LEU A 457 15.41 -4.26 2.12
CA LEU A 457 15.25 -5.72 2.14
C LEU A 457 15.60 -6.34 3.51
N ASP A 458 16.56 -5.75 4.24
CA ASP A 458 16.92 -6.20 5.59
C ASP A 458 15.73 -6.06 6.57
N ALA A 459 15.07 -4.89 6.59
CA ALA A 459 13.92 -4.62 7.45
C ALA A 459 12.70 -5.46 7.07
N ILE A 460 12.49 -5.73 5.78
CA ILE A 460 11.41 -6.62 5.30
C ILE A 460 11.69 -8.06 5.73
N SER A 461 12.94 -8.53 5.63
CA SER A 461 13.33 -9.89 6.00
C SER A 461 13.26 -10.16 7.51
N SER A 462 13.54 -9.16 8.35
CA SER A 462 13.56 -9.32 9.81
C SER A 462 12.32 -8.80 10.53
N GLY A 463 11.71 -7.71 10.06
CA GLY A 463 10.65 -6.95 10.73
C GLY A 463 9.43 -7.79 11.14
N PRO A 464 8.77 -8.50 10.21
CA PRO A 464 7.66 -9.40 10.52
C PRO A 464 8.01 -10.47 11.56
N ILE A 465 9.22 -11.04 11.47
CA ILE A 465 9.69 -12.11 12.36
C ILE A 465 9.92 -11.58 13.77
N GLU A 466 10.58 -10.42 13.89
CA GLU A 466 10.81 -9.72 15.15
C GLU A 466 9.49 -9.32 15.82
N ALA A 467 8.57 -8.72 15.05
CA ALA A 467 7.27 -8.31 15.54
C ALA A 467 6.45 -9.51 16.03
N HIS A 468 6.41 -10.61 15.29
CA HIS A 468 5.65 -11.80 15.67
C HIS A 468 6.25 -12.55 16.88
N ARG A 469 7.59 -12.67 16.96
CA ARG A 469 8.27 -13.40 18.06
C ARG A 469 8.45 -12.57 19.34
N SER A 470 8.19 -11.28 19.29
CA SER A 470 8.30 -10.40 20.45
C SER A 470 7.32 -10.78 21.57
N LYS A 471 7.69 -10.45 22.81
CA LYS A 471 6.88 -10.78 23.99
C LYS A 471 5.57 -10.02 23.96
N ASN A 472 4.45 -10.73 24.18
CA ASN A 472 3.09 -10.19 24.15
C ASN A 472 2.69 -9.60 22.79
N SER A 473 3.28 -10.09 21.69
CA SER A 473 2.88 -9.67 20.36
C SER A 473 1.40 -9.94 20.11
N THR A 474 0.71 -8.94 19.54
CA THR A 474 -0.64 -9.05 18.99
C THR A 474 -0.64 -9.00 17.45
N MET A 475 0.52 -9.26 16.84
CA MET A 475 0.64 -9.32 15.39
C MET A 475 -0.10 -10.55 14.84
N ILE A 476 -1.09 -10.32 13.99
CA ILE A 476 -1.93 -11.36 13.37
C ILE A 476 -1.77 -11.45 11.86
N GLY A 477 -0.89 -10.65 11.27
CA GLY A 477 -0.69 -10.68 9.83
C GLY A 477 0.54 -9.91 9.37
N VAL A 478 0.89 -10.17 8.11
CA VAL A 478 1.79 -9.36 7.30
C VAL A 478 0.99 -8.68 6.19
N GLY A 479 1.47 -7.59 5.61
CA GLY A 479 0.73 -6.94 4.53
C GLY A 479 1.54 -6.00 3.66
N MET A 480 0.98 -5.65 2.51
CA MET A 480 1.54 -4.66 1.60
C MET A 480 0.53 -3.52 1.38
N CYS A 481 0.92 -2.30 1.72
CA CYS A 481 0.06 -1.11 1.80
C CYS A 481 0.57 0.04 0.92
N MET A 482 1.13 -0.28 -0.24
CA MET A 482 1.69 0.68 -1.17
C MET A 482 0.65 1.61 -1.78
N GLU A 483 1.02 2.88 -1.97
CA GLU A 483 0.15 3.81 -2.67
C GLU A 483 0.01 3.47 -4.16
N GLY A 484 1.08 3.02 -4.81
CA GLY A 484 1.05 2.49 -6.16
C GLY A 484 1.88 1.21 -6.32
N ILE A 485 1.48 0.38 -7.28
CA ILE A 485 2.11 -0.92 -7.61
C ILE A 485 2.88 -0.84 -8.94
N GLU A 486 3.30 -1.99 -9.47
CA GLU A 486 3.95 -2.10 -10.78
C GLU A 486 5.35 -1.45 -10.87
N GLN A 487 6.08 -1.49 -9.75
CA GLN A 487 7.51 -1.13 -9.65
C GLN A 487 8.22 -2.05 -8.64
N ASN A 488 9.55 -2.03 -8.59
CA ASN A 488 10.41 -2.77 -7.63
C ASN A 488 9.93 -4.20 -7.30
N PRO A 489 9.75 -5.10 -8.29
CA PRO A 489 9.16 -6.43 -8.08
C PRO A 489 9.90 -7.29 -7.05
N VAL A 490 11.22 -7.07 -6.87
CA VAL A 490 12.04 -7.76 -5.86
C VAL A 490 11.54 -7.53 -4.43
N VAL A 491 11.05 -6.33 -4.15
CA VAL A 491 10.56 -5.92 -2.82
C VAL A 491 9.25 -6.63 -2.52
N TYR A 492 8.33 -6.66 -3.48
CA TYR A 492 7.01 -7.27 -3.32
C TYR A 492 7.06 -8.80 -3.31
N GLU A 493 7.98 -9.42 -4.07
CA GLU A 493 8.20 -10.87 -4.00
C GLU A 493 8.77 -11.28 -2.63
N LEU A 494 9.72 -10.51 -2.08
CA LEU A 494 10.26 -10.78 -0.74
C LEU A 494 9.17 -10.62 0.32
N MET A 495 8.44 -9.50 0.32
CA MET A 495 7.44 -9.20 1.33
C MET A 495 6.31 -10.25 1.36
N SER A 496 5.85 -10.67 0.17
CA SER A 496 4.82 -11.72 0.06
C SER A 496 5.32 -13.06 0.63
N GLU A 497 6.58 -13.40 0.39
CA GLU A 497 7.18 -14.63 0.91
C GLU A 497 7.28 -14.64 2.45
N MET A 498 7.43 -13.47 3.08
CA MET A 498 7.51 -13.36 4.54
C MET A 498 6.24 -13.84 5.25
N ALA A 499 5.10 -13.93 4.56
CA ALA A 499 3.88 -14.54 5.09
C ALA A 499 4.02 -16.05 5.38
N PHE A 500 5.01 -16.71 4.78
CA PHE A 500 5.27 -18.15 4.88
C PHE A 500 6.62 -18.46 5.55
N ARG A 501 7.32 -17.44 6.07
CA ARG A 501 8.63 -17.58 6.69
C ARG A 501 8.51 -17.41 8.20
N SER A 502 9.02 -18.39 8.95
CA SER A 502 9.16 -18.27 10.41
C SER A 502 10.52 -17.70 10.82
N GLU A 503 11.47 -17.58 9.90
CA GLU A 503 12.84 -17.10 10.11
C GLU A 503 13.22 -16.07 9.04
N LYS A 504 14.21 -15.24 9.36
CA LYS A 504 14.76 -14.27 8.41
C LYS A 504 15.34 -14.95 7.18
N VAL A 505 15.19 -14.31 6.02
CA VAL A 505 15.74 -14.78 4.75
C VAL A 505 17.23 -14.42 4.65
N GLN A 506 18.05 -15.34 4.14
CA GLN A 506 19.44 -15.06 3.78
C GLN A 506 19.48 -14.33 2.43
N LEU A 507 19.49 -13.00 2.48
CA LEU A 507 19.19 -12.14 1.32
C LEU A 507 20.15 -12.32 0.15
N GLU A 508 21.46 -12.46 0.36
CA GLU A 508 22.39 -12.66 -0.78
C GLU A 508 22.10 -13.95 -1.57
N GLU A 509 21.79 -15.06 -0.87
CA GLU A 509 21.44 -16.33 -1.53
C GLU A 509 20.02 -16.27 -2.13
N TRP A 510 19.09 -15.60 -1.46
CA TRP A 510 17.75 -15.37 -1.99
C TRP A 510 17.78 -14.54 -3.28
N LEU A 511 18.56 -13.47 -3.32
CA LEU A 511 18.72 -12.59 -4.48
C LEU A 511 19.47 -13.26 -5.64
N LYS A 512 20.46 -14.10 -5.33
CA LYS A 512 21.11 -14.97 -6.31
C LYS A 512 20.08 -15.88 -6.98
N SER A 513 19.20 -16.52 -6.20
CA SER A 513 18.14 -17.33 -6.75
C SER A 513 17.09 -16.49 -7.49
N TYR A 514 16.74 -15.31 -6.97
CA TYR A 514 15.80 -14.36 -7.60
C TYR A 514 16.26 -13.97 -8.99
N SER A 515 17.50 -13.52 -9.14
CA SER A 515 18.06 -13.13 -10.44
C SER A 515 18.10 -14.29 -11.44
N TYR A 516 18.43 -15.51 -10.98
CA TYR A 516 18.36 -16.72 -11.81
C TYR A 516 16.95 -16.96 -12.38
N ARG A 517 15.94 -16.99 -11.51
CA ARG A 517 14.55 -17.26 -11.90
C ARG A 517 13.98 -16.15 -12.75
N ARG A 518 14.21 -14.90 -12.34
CA ARG A 518 13.71 -13.71 -13.01
C ARG A 518 14.20 -13.67 -14.45
N TYR A 519 15.46 -14.02 -14.71
CA TYR A 519 16.03 -13.97 -16.07
C TYR A 519 16.00 -15.31 -16.81
N GLY A 520 15.59 -16.41 -16.16
CA GLY A 520 15.51 -17.76 -16.72
C GLY A 520 16.87 -18.43 -16.93
N ARG A 521 17.97 -17.79 -16.51
CA ARG A 521 19.34 -18.29 -16.70
C ARG A 521 20.28 -17.78 -15.62
N GLY A 522 21.18 -18.64 -15.17
CA GLY A 522 22.19 -18.31 -14.17
C GLY A 522 23.40 -17.67 -14.84
N ILE A 523 23.63 -16.38 -14.56
CA ILE A 523 24.80 -15.66 -15.04
C ILE A 523 25.54 -15.06 -13.84
N TYR A 524 26.84 -15.36 -13.74
CA TYR A 524 27.69 -14.89 -12.65
C TYR A 524 27.63 -13.37 -12.46
N TYR A 525 27.71 -12.60 -13.55
CA TYR A 525 27.64 -11.14 -13.50
C TYR A 525 26.32 -10.60 -12.94
N MET A 526 25.20 -11.31 -13.12
CA MET A 526 23.90 -10.92 -12.56
C MET A 526 23.84 -11.14 -11.06
N LYS A 527 24.46 -12.21 -10.55
CA LYS A 527 24.64 -12.38 -9.11
C LYS A 527 25.41 -11.21 -8.50
N GLU A 528 26.52 -10.80 -9.11
CA GLU A 528 27.33 -9.69 -8.60
C GLU A 528 26.63 -8.33 -8.73
N ALA A 529 25.88 -8.10 -9.81
CA ALA A 529 25.09 -6.89 -9.98
C ALA A 529 24.01 -6.78 -8.89
N TRP A 530 23.25 -7.85 -8.64
CA TRP A 530 22.23 -7.86 -7.59
C TRP A 530 22.81 -7.75 -6.18
N LYS A 531 24.01 -8.25 -5.94
CA LYS A 531 24.74 -8.01 -4.69
C LYS A 531 25.03 -6.51 -4.50
N ILE A 532 25.46 -5.81 -5.54
CA ILE A 532 25.67 -4.35 -5.47
C ILE A 532 24.34 -3.64 -5.22
N LEU A 533 23.27 -3.97 -5.95
CA LEU A 533 21.95 -3.34 -5.79
C LEU A 533 21.40 -3.54 -4.38
N TYR A 534 21.60 -4.73 -3.79
CA TYR A 534 21.26 -5.01 -2.41
C TYR A 534 21.96 -4.07 -1.44
N HIS A 535 23.29 -3.95 -1.51
CA HIS A 535 24.07 -3.11 -0.59
C HIS A 535 23.97 -1.60 -0.87
N THR A 536 23.19 -1.19 -1.89
CA THR A 536 23.02 0.22 -2.28
C THR A 536 21.53 0.60 -2.31
N ILE A 537 20.89 0.49 -3.47
CA ILE A 537 19.50 0.87 -3.74
C ILE A 537 18.52 0.21 -2.77
N TYR A 538 18.67 -1.09 -2.52
CA TYR A 538 17.72 -1.90 -1.77
C TYR A 538 18.05 -2.06 -0.28
N ASN A 539 18.91 -1.18 0.27
CA ASN A 539 19.21 -1.13 1.69
C ASN A 539 19.22 0.32 2.24
N CYS A 540 18.13 1.05 2.01
CA CYS A 540 17.93 2.36 2.63
C CYS A 540 17.70 2.21 4.14
N THR A 541 18.39 2.98 4.98
CA THR A 541 18.31 2.86 6.45
C THR A 541 18.15 4.19 7.19
N ASP A 542 17.87 5.27 6.46
CA ASP A 542 17.80 6.63 7.02
C ASP A 542 16.44 6.99 7.65
N GLY A 543 15.40 6.15 7.46
CA GLY A 543 14.07 6.38 8.01
C GLY A 543 13.22 7.40 7.25
N ILE A 544 13.63 7.79 6.04
CA ILE A 544 12.96 8.78 5.21
C ILE A 544 11.96 8.08 4.26
N ALA A 545 10.79 8.69 4.07
CA ALA A 545 9.82 8.27 3.07
C ALA A 545 10.30 8.70 1.67
N ASP A 546 10.45 7.75 0.76
CA ASP A 546 10.87 8.04 -0.60
C ASP A 546 9.68 8.52 -1.44
N HIS A 547 9.67 9.83 -1.71
CA HIS A 547 8.71 10.48 -2.60
C HIS A 547 9.27 10.73 -4.01
N ASN A 548 10.47 10.25 -4.34
CA ASN A 548 11.18 10.55 -5.59
C ASN A 548 11.25 12.06 -5.88
N LYS A 549 12.22 12.73 -5.26
CA LYS A 549 12.43 14.19 -5.37
C LYS A 549 13.54 14.56 -6.36
N ASP A 550 13.73 13.74 -7.40
CA ASP A 550 14.73 14.01 -8.44
C ASP A 550 14.37 15.29 -9.20
N PHE A 551 15.37 16.12 -9.52
CA PHE A 551 15.12 17.44 -10.12
C PHE A 551 14.43 17.38 -11.48
N ILE A 552 14.49 16.24 -12.19
CA ILE A 552 13.73 16.08 -13.43
C ILE A 552 12.22 16.14 -13.17
N VAL A 553 11.76 15.53 -12.08
CA VAL A 553 10.33 15.38 -11.76
C VAL A 553 9.85 16.38 -10.72
N GLU A 554 10.75 16.96 -9.92
CA GLU A 554 10.46 18.02 -8.95
C GLU A 554 11.46 19.17 -9.14
N LEU A 555 11.28 19.94 -10.23
CA LEU A 555 12.07 21.15 -10.44
C LEU A 555 11.69 22.21 -9.38
N PRO A 556 12.66 22.88 -8.74
CA PRO A 556 12.36 23.87 -7.73
C PRO A 556 11.60 25.07 -8.30
N ASP A 557 10.51 25.46 -7.62
CA ASP A 557 9.60 26.54 -8.02
C ASP A 557 10.12 27.96 -7.69
N SER A 558 11.18 28.07 -6.89
CA SER A 558 11.80 29.35 -6.54
C SER A 558 13.10 29.56 -7.30
N GLY A 559 13.35 30.81 -7.74
CA GLY A 559 14.70 31.20 -8.14
C GLY A 559 15.68 31.10 -6.95
N PRO A 560 16.99 30.97 -7.19
CA PRO A 560 18.02 30.87 -6.14
C PRO A 560 18.08 32.08 -5.18
N PHE A 561 17.35 33.17 -5.50
CA PHE A 561 17.24 34.37 -4.67
C PHE A 561 15.90 34.43 -3.93
N SER A 562 15.82 33.78 -2.77
CA SER A 562 14.84 34.16 -1.74
C SER A 562 15.45 35.12 -0.72
N LYS A 563 16.11 36.19 -1.21
CA LYS A 563 16.73 37.26 -0.39
C LYS A 563 16.74 38.63 -1.08
N ASP A 564 15.64 39.06 -1.71
CA ASP A 564 15.50 40.47 -2.08
C ASP A 564 14.60 41.19 -1.05
N PRO A 565 15.15 42.10 -0.20
CA PRO A 565 14.37 42.89 0.74
C PRO A 565 13.49 43.97 0.07
N HIS A 566 13.64 44.18 -1.24
CA HIS A 566 13.02 45.30 -1.96
C HIS A 566 11.87 44.91 -2.91
N ILE A 567 11.53 43.62 -3.01
CA ILE A 567 10.26 43.22 -3.63
C ILE A 567 9.20 43.21 -2.53
N SER A 568 8.45 44.31 -2.45
CA SER A 568 7.33 44.49 -1.53
C SER A 568 6.35 43.32 -1.60
N ASN A 569 6.04 42.77 -0.41
CA ASN A 569 4.92 41.90 -0.10
C ASN A 569 3.56 42.52 -0.46
N GLU A 570 3.26 42.70 -1.74
CA GLU A 570 1.90 42.98 -2.20
C GLU A 570 1.32 41.73 -2.84
N GLY A 571 0.68 40.91 -1.99
CA GLY A 571 -0.04 39.70 -2.40
C GLY A 571 -0.03 38.58 -1.37
N TYR A 572 0.94 38.57 -0.45
CA TYR A 572 0.95 37.67 0.70
C TYR A 572 0.23 38.34 1.89
N PRO A 573 -0.92 37.84 2.36
CA PRO A 573 -1.41 38.25 3.66
C PRO A 573 -0.45 37.70 4.73
N GLN A 574 0.52 38.52 5.12
CA GLN A 574 1.21 38.42 6.40
C GLN A 574 0.18 38.63 7.52
N LYS A 575 -0.49 37.55 7.93
CA LYS A 575 -0.87 37.45 9.34
C LYS A 575 0.39 37.08 10.10
N MET A 576 0.85 38.01 10.93
CA MET A 576 1.77 37.75 12.03
C MET A 576 1.29 36.51 12.78
N ILE A 577 2.01 35.41 12.60
CA ILE A 577 1.95 34.26 13.49
C ILE A 577 2.66 34.72 14.75
N THR A 578 1.89 35.03 15.78
CA THR A 578 2.38 34.94 17.16
C THR A 578 2.97 33.55 17.32
N GLN A 579 4.23 33.49 17.76
CA GLN A 579 4.94 32.27 18.13
C GLN A 579 4.07 31.41 19.04
N GLU A 580 3.42 30.39 18.48
CA GLU A 580 3.13 29.16 19.20
C GLU A 580 4.10 28.11 18.66
N ASN A 581 4.84 27.53 19.58
CA ASN A 581 5.88 26.53 19.38
C ASN A 581 5.29 25.23 18.83
N ASN A 582 4.85 25.23 17.58
CA ASN A 582 4.65 24.01 16.80
C ASN A 582 6.00 23.65 16.17
N HIS A 583 6.74 22.81 16.89
CA HIS A 583 7.90 22.08 16.35
C HIS A 583 7.42 21.18 15.20
N ARG A 584 7.29 21.80 14.02
CA ARG A 584 7.14 21.14 12.73
C ARG A 584 8.35 20.23 12.52
N PHE A 585 8.08 18.98 12.17
CA PHE A 585 8.97 18.03 11.50
C PHE A 585 10.41 18.52 11.30
N SER A 586 11.28 18.18 12.25
CA SER A 586 12.71 18.44 12.10
C SER A 586 13.28 17.43 11.10
N PHE A 587 13.38 17.86 9.85
CA PHE A 587 14.55 17.49 9.07
C PHE A 587 15.77 17.91 9.90
N ARG A 588 16.71 16.98 10.09
CA ARG A 588 18.06 17.35 10.46
C ARG A 588 18.75 17.81 9.17
N GLU A 589 18.26 18.90 8.61
CA GLU A 589 18.91 19.61 7.51
C GLU A 589 20.12 20.33 8.10
N THR A 590 21.29 19.78 7.85
CA THR A 590 22.51 20.59 7.80
C THR A 590 22.29 21.64 6.72
N HIS A 591 22.22 22.91 7.11
CA HIS A 591 21.98 24.06 6.25
C HIS A 591 22.78 24.03 4.93
N THR A 592 22.11 23.66 3.84
CA THR A 592 22.46 24.04 2.47
C THR A 592 21.24 24.71 1.86
N ASN A 593 21.38 25.90 1.29
CA ASN A 593 20.26 26.74 0.80
C ASN A 593 19.50 26.18 -0.43
N PHE A 594 19.76 24.94 -0.84
CA PHE A 594 19.16 24.29 -2.00
C PHE A 594 18.47 22.98 -1.58
N PRO A 595 17.29 22.66 -2.13
CA PRO A 595 16.67 21.35 -1.92
C PRO A 595 17.61 20.25 -2.41
N VAL A 596 17.76 19.18 -1.61
CA VAL A 596 18.63 18.05 -1.90
C VAL A 596 17.76 16.83 -2.23
N PRO A 597 17.81 16.29 -3.46
CA PRO A 597 17.15 15.03 -3.79
C PRO A 597 17.64 13.92 -2.87
N HIS A 598 16.72 13.06 -2.45
CA HIS A 598 17.03 11.96 -1.54
C HIS A 598 18.01 10.97 -2.20
N LEU A 599 19.14 10.70 -1.55
CA LEU A 599 20.16 9.75 -2.00
C LEU A 599 20.85 9.11 -0.79
N TRP A 600 20.70 7.80 -0.62
CA TRP A 600 21.26 7.03 0.51
C TRP A 600 22.39 6.07 0.11
N TYR A 601 22.82 6.10 -1.15
CA TYR A 601 23.78 5.14 -1.69
C TYR A 601 24.81 5.78 -2.63
N SER A 602 25.88 5.05 -2.91
CA SER A 602 26.93 5.45 -3.86
C SER A 602 26.49 5.25 -5.31
N THR A 603 26.29 6.35 -6.05
CA THR A 603 25.98 6.29 -7.50
C THR A 603 27.07 5.58 -8.30
N LYS A 604 28.33 5.68 -7.87
CA LYS A 604 29.47 4.99 -8.51
C LYS A 604 29.34 3.47 -8.44
N GLU A 605 28.84 2.94 -7.33
CA GLU A 605 28.63 1.49 -7.17
C GLU A 605 27.46 1.02 -8.04
N VAL A 606 26.35 1.76 -8.05
CA VAL A 606 25.21 1.45 -8.93
C VAL A 606 25.59 1.52 -10.41
N ILE A 607 26.46 2.46 -10.81
CA ILE A 607 27.03 2.48 -12.17
C ILE A 607 27.82 1.19 -12.48
N ASN A 608 28.51 0.60 -11.49
CA ASN A 608 29.16 -0.69 -11.69
C ASN A 608 28.15 -1.83 -11.87
N ALA A 609 27.03 -1.82 -11.13
CA ALA A 609 25.93 -2.74 -11.39
C ALA A 609 25.39 -2.59 -12.82
N LEU A 610 25.15 -1.35 -13.28
CA LEU A 610 24.70 -1.08 -14.65
C LEU A 610 25.70 -1.61 -15.70
N LYS A 611 27.01 -1.44 -15.48
CA LYS A 611 28.03 -2.01 -16.38
C LYS A 611 27.92 -3.53 -16.49
N LEU A 612 27.60 -4.22 -15.40
CA LEU A 612 27.40 -5.67 -15.39
C LEU A 612 26.12 -6.05 -16.16
N PHE A 613 25.03 -5.30 -16.01
CA PHE A 613 23.81 -5.46 -16.82
C PHE A 613 24.08 -5.26 -18.31
N LEU A 614 24.78 -4.20 -18.69
CA LEU A 614 25.13 -3.94 -20.09
C LEU A 614 26.06 -5.03 -20.66
N HIS A 615 26.99 -5.54 -19.86
CA HIS A 615 27.93 -6.60 -20.29
C HIS A 615 27.20 -7.88 -20.73
N VAL A 616 26.15 -8.28 -20.01
CA VAL A 616 25.36 -9.48 -20.32
C VAL A 616 24.18 -9.22 -21.26
N GLY A 617 24.02 -7.98 -21.75
CA GLY A 617 22.84 -7.56 -22.50
C GLY A 617 22.54 -8.45 -23.70
N ASN A 618 23.57 -8.91 -24.42
CA ASN A 618 23.40 -9.83 -25.55
C ASN A 618 22.93 -11.22 -25.14
N ASP A 619 23.31 -11.71 -23.96
CA ASP A 619 22.93 -13.03 -23.46
C ASP A 619 21.49 -13.08 -22.95
N LEU A 620 20.97 -11.95 -22.44
CA LEU A 620 19.66 -11.86 -21.79
C LEU A 620 18.63 -11.00 -22.54
N ARG A 621 18.93 -10.47 -23.73
CA ARG A 621 18.01 -9.64 -24.53
C ARG A 621 16.63 -10.25 -24.81
N GLY A 622 16.52 -11.58 -24.81
CA GLY A 622 15.26 -12.30 -25.01
C GLY A 622 14.37 -12.36 -23.76
N SER A 623 14.90 -12.03 -22.59
CA SER A 623 14.17 -12.00 -21.34
C SER A 623 13.53 -10.62 -21.12
N LEU A 624 12.19 -10.59 -21.07
CA LEU A 624 11.43 -9.34 -20.87
C LEU A 624 11.66 -8.72 -19.50
N THR A 625 11.77 -9.55 -18.46
CA THR A 625 12.10 -9.12 -17.09
C THR A 625 13.51 -8.52 -17.01
N PHE A 626 14.48 -9.06 -17.76
CA PHE A 626 15.82 -8.47 -17.85
C PHE A 626 15.79 -7.13 -18.57
N ARG A 627 15.05 -7.03 -19.70
CA ARG A 627 14.90 -5.76 -20.43
C ARG A 627 14.30 -4.67 -19.54
N TYR A 628 13.23 -5.00 -18.80
CA TYR A 628 12.63 -4.10 -17.82
C TYR A 628 13.65 -3.62 -16.78
N ASP A 629 14.36 -4.55 -16.12
CA ASP A 629 15.33 -4.20 -15.06
C ASP A 629 16.50 -3.37 -15.60
N LEU A 630 16.97 -3.65 -16.83
CA LEU A 630 18.03 -2.88 -17.48
C LEU A 630 17.56 -1.44 -17.78
N VAL A 631 16.34 -1.27 -18.29
CA VAL A 631 15.75 0.04 -18.57
C VAL A 631 15.56 0.83 -17.28
N ASP A 632 15.01 0.21 -16.23
CA ASP A 632 14.80 0.89 -14.94
C ASP A 632 16.12 1.27 -14.26
N LEU A 633 17.12 0.38 -14.24
CA LEU A 633 18.44 0.66 -13.69
C LEU A 633 19.17 1.76 -14.47
N MET A 634 19.05 1.77 -15.80
CA MET A 634 19.66 2.82 -16.61
C MET A 634 18.94 4.16 -16.40
N ARG A 635 17.60 4.18 -16.30
CA ARG A 635 16.82 5.36 -15.91
C ARG A 635 17.27 5.88 -14.55
N GLN A 636 17.39 5.02 -13.54
CA GLN A 636 17.87 5.37 -12.19
C GLN A 636 19.23 6.06 -12.25
N VAL A 637 20.20 5.48 -12.96
CA VAL A 637 21.56 6.05 -13.09
C VAL A 637 21.53 7.41 -13.78
N LEU A 638 20.76 7.56 -14.86
CA LEU A 638 20.65 8.82 -15.60
C LEU A 638 19.91 9.90 -14.79
N ALA A 639 18.89 9.54 -14.01
CA ALA A 639 18.19 10.45 -13.12
C ALA A 639 19.13 11.01 -12.04
N LYS A 640 19.95 10.16 -11.41
CA LYS A 640 20.94 10.63 -10.43
C LYS A 640 22.08 11.44 -11.07
N LEU A 641 22.44 11.13 -12.32
CA LEU A 641 23.35 11.99 -13.09
C LEU A 641 22.73 13.37 -13.35
N ALA A 642 21.44 13.43 -13.69
CA ALA A 642 20.74 14.69 -13.88
C ALA A 642 20.73 15.52 -12.58
N ASN A 643 20.58 14.87 -11.42
CA ASN A 643 20.71 15.57 -10.15
C ASN A 643 22.07 16.24 -9.96
N GLN A 644 23.16 15.53 -10.29
CA GLN A 644 24.50 16.11 -10.26
C GLN A 644 24.65 17.26 -11.26
N VAL A 645 24.14 17.09 -12.48
CA VAL A 645 24.21 18.15 -13.51
C VAL A 645 23.45 19.40 -13.07
N TYR A 646 22.31 19.25 -12.37
CA TYR A 646 21.61 20.40 -11.80
C TYR A 646 22.48 21.17 -10.79
N TYR A 647 23.21 20.47 -9.92
CA TYR A 647 24.17 21.14 -9.03
C TYR A 647 25.28 21.86 -9.79
N ASP A 648 25.74 21.30 -10.90
CA ASP A 648 26.72 21.97 -11.77
C ASP A 648 26.12 23.24 -12.42
N VAL A 649 24.83 23.23 -12.80
CA VAL A 649 24.10 24.42 -13.28
C VAL A 649 24.06 25.49 -12.19
N MET A 650 23.66 25.14 -10.96
CA MET A 650 23.58 26.12 -9.86
C MET A 650 24.96 26.66 -9.48
N SER A 651 26.00 25.82 -9.50
CA SER A 651 27.38 26.25 -9.24
C SER A 651 27.88 27.25 -10.28
N ALA A 652 27.59 27.02 -11.57
CA ALA A 652 27.92 27.95 -12.64
C ALA A 652 27.13 29.26 -12.52
N TYR A 653 25.85 29.17 -12.14
CA TYR A 653 25.00 30.33 -11.88
C TYR A 653 25.53 31.20 -10.73
N ASP A 654 25.93 30.58 -9.61
CA ASP A 654 26.46 31.29 -8.44
C ASP A 654 27.85 31.90 -8.72
N ALA A 655 28.64 31.25 -9.59
CA ALA A 655 29.93 31.77 -10.05
C ALA A 655 29.83 32.84 -11.15
N ASN A 656 28.62 33.18 -11.62
CA ASN A 656 28.37 34.01 -12.81
C ASN A 656 29.12 33.51 -14.07
N ASP A 657 29.32 32.19 -14.20
CA ASP A 657 29.89 31.56 -15.40
C ASP A 657 28.78 31.31 -16.42
N ALA A 658 28.54 32.28 -17.29
CA ALA A 658 27.50 32.19 -18.32
C ALA A 658 27.72 31.00 -19.29
N ASN A 659 28.97 30.69 -19.64
CA ASN A 659 29.29 29.58 -20.53
C ASN A 659 29.04 28.23 -19.85
N GLY A 660 29.48 28.09 -18.59
CA GLY A 660 29.20 26.93 -17.77
C GLY A 660 27.70 26.73 -17.55
N LEU A 661 26.95 27.81 -17.28
CA LEU A 661 25.51 27.79 -17.09
C LEU A 661 24.80 27.25 -18.34
N ILE A 662 25.13 27.78 -19.52
CA ILE A 662 24.56 27.32 -20.80
C ILE A 662 24.89 25.85 -21.04
N LEU A 663 26.16 25.47 -20.88
CA LEU A 663 26.64 24.12 -21.14
C LEU A 663 25.94 23.08 -20.25
N GLN A 664 25.89 23.32 -18.94
CA GLN A 664 25.26 22.38 -17.99
C GLN A 664 23.74 22.36 -18.14
N SER A 665 23.11 23.50 -18.44
CA SER A 665 21.66 23.56 -18.70
C SER A 665 21.31 22.70 -19.92
N GLN A 666 22.06 22.83 -21.02
CA GLN A 666 21.86 22.00 -22.22
C GLN A 666 22.07 20.51 -21.93
N LYS A 667 23.07 20.17 -21.11
CA LYS A 667 23.32 18.79 -20.68
C LYS A 667 22.15 18.22 -19.88
N PHE A 668 21.57 18.99 -18.95
CA PHE A 668 20.40 18.55 -18.18
C PHE A 668 19.20 18.31 -19.10
N LEU A 669 18.92 19.22 -20.03
CA LEU A 669 17.83 19.07 -20.99
C LEU A 669 18.03 17.83 -21.89
N LYS A 670 19.27 17.59 -22.35
CA LYS A 670 19.61 16.39 -23.12
C LYS A 670 19.37 15.11 -22.31
N LEU A 671 19.71 15.10 -21.03
CA LEU A 671 19.45 13.94 -20.16
C LEU A 671 17.95 13.61 -20.07
N ILE A 672 17.06 14.61 -20.02
CA ILE A 672 15.62 14.35 -20.06
C ILE A 672 15.22 13.66 -21.37
N GLU A 673 15.72 14.14 -22.51
CA GLU A 673 15.46 13.52 -23.83
C GLU A 673 16.02 12.10 -23.94
N ASP A 674 17.22 11.87 -23.41
CA ASP A 674 17.90 10.58 -23.45
C ASP A 674 17.15 9.56 -22.58
N ILE A 675 16.66 9.98 -21.40
CA ILE A 675 15.80 9.14 -20.55
C ILE A 675 14.46 8.89 -21.24
N ASP A 676 13.82 9.90 -21.85
CA ASP A 676 12.56 9.72 -22.59
C ASP A 676 12.71 8.69 -23.73
N THR A 677 13.83 8.74 -24.46
CA THR A 677 14.17 7.79 -25.52
C THR A 677 14.42 6.38 -24.97
N LEU A 678 15.13 6.27 -23.85
CA LEU A 678 15.36 4.99 -23.16
C LEU A 678 14.03 4.37 -22.73
N LEU A 679 13.16 5.13 -22.08
CA LEU A 679 11.85 4.66 -21.60
C LEU A 679 10.92 4.29 -22.75
N ALA A 680 11.06 4.93 -23.92
CA ALA A 680 10.31 4.57 -25.13
C ALA A 680 10.64 3.17 -25.68
N SER A 681 11.73 2.54 -25.21
CA SER A 681 12.15 1.22 -25.67
C SER A 681 11.43 0.04 -24.99
N ASP A 682 10.57 0.33 -24.01
CA ASP A 682 9.83 -0.67 -23.25
C ASP A 682 8.41 -0.20 -22.92
N ASP A 683 7.40 -1.01 -23.30
CA ASP A 683 5.97 -0.67 -23.17
C ASP A 683 5.51 -0.42 -21.72
N ASN A 684 6.33 -0.83 -20.75
CA ASN A 684 6.06 -0.67 -19.34
C ASN A 684 6.25 0.77 -18.85
N PHE A 685 7.00 1.60 -19.59
CA PHE A 685 7.30 2.99 -19.23
C PHE A 685 6.65 4.02 -20.17
N LEU A 686 5.51 3.70 -20.79
CA LEU A 686 4.82 4.59 -21.73
C LEU A 686 3.60 5.27 -21.11
N LEU A 687 3.55 6.61 -21.15
CA LEU A 687 2.36 7.39 -20.74
C LEU A 687 1.13 6.99 -21.56
N GLY A 688 1.31 6.70 -22.85
CA GLY A 688 0.21 6.31 -23.74
C GLY A 688 -0.59 5.11 -23.24
N THR A 689 0.06 4.13 -22.59
CA THR A 689 -0.66 2.95 -22.06
C THR A 689 -1.63 3.31 -20.93
N TRP A 690 -1.27 4.29 -20.09
CA TRP A 690 -2.13 4.82 -19.02
C TRP A 690 -3.32 5.58 -19.60
N LEU A 691 -3.07 6.49 -20.55
CA LEU A 691 -4.10 7.31 -21.17
C LEU A 691 -5.08 6.48 -22.02
N GLU A 692 -4.59 5.50 -22.78
CA GLU A 692 -5.45 4.61 -23.55
C GLU A 692 -6.30 3.70 -22.65
N SER A 693 -5.79 3.29 -21.49
CA SER A 693 -6.59 2.53 -20.52
C SER A 693 -7.75 3.37 -19.98
N ALA A 694 -7.50 4.64 -19.65
CA ALA A 694 -8.55 5.57 -19.22
C ALA A 694 -9.62 5.76 -20.31
N LYS A 695 -9.19 6.00 -21.55
CA LYS A 695 -10.11 6.21 -22.68
C LYS A 695 -10.93 4.97 -23.04
N LYS A 696 -10.38 3.77 -22.92
CA LYS A 696 -11.08 2.51 -23.22
C LYS A 696 -12.26 2.24 -22.28
N LEU A 697 -12.25 2.81 -21.08
CA LEU A 697 -13.38 2.70 -20.14
C LEU A 697 -14.51 3.70 -20.41
N ALA A 698 -14.26 4.74 -21.21
CA ALA A 698 -15.29 5.73 -21.53
C ALA A 698 -16.35 5.15 -22.49
N ALA A 699 -17.62 5.45 -22.24
CA ALA A 699 -18.73 5.08 -23.11
C ALA A 699 -19.18 6.25 -24.02
N SER A 700 -18.64 7.45 -23.82
CA SER A 700 -18.94 8.66 -24.59
C SER A 700 -17.70 9.51 -24.86
N GLN A 701 -17.81 10.43 -25.81
CA GLN A 701 -16.72 11.36 -26.14
C GLN A 701 -16.42 12.33 -24.98
N GLU A 702 -17.45 12.69 -24.21
CA GLU A 702 -17.36 13.53 -23.02
C GLU A 702 -16.61 12.81 -21.89
N GLU A 703 -16.97 11.56 -21.59
CA GLU A 703 -16.23 10.73 -20.62
C GLU A 703 -14.80 10.50 -21.08
N GLN A 704 -14.57 10.28 -22.37
CA GLN A 704 -13.21 10.09 -22.89
C GLN A 704 -12.33 11.31 -22.61
N LYS A 705 -12.85 12.51 -22.82
CA LYS A 705 -12.16 13.77 -22.49
C LYS A 705 -11.95 13.92 -20.99
N GLN A 706 -12.97 13.62 -20.18
CA GLN A 706 -12.89 13.71 -18.72
C GLN A 706 -11.87 12.73 -18.15
N TYR A 707 -11.89 11.47 -18.59
CA TYR A 707 -11.02 10.41 -18.09
C TYR A 707 -9.57 10.65 -18.49
N GLU A 708 -9.31 11.09 -19.73
CA GLU A 708 -7.96 11.49 -20.11
C GLU A 708 -7.48 12.71 -19.31
N TRP A 709 -8.34 13.71 -19.07
CA TRP A 709 -8.01 14.83 -18.18
C TRP A 709 -7.67 14.34 -16.77
N ASN A 710 -8.50 13.49 -16.17
CA ASN A 710 -8.26 12.90 -14.85
C ASN A 710 -6.91 12.15 -14.82
N ALA A 711 -6.63 11.33 -15.83
CA ALA A 711 -5.42 10.54 -15.95
C ALA A 711 -4.15 11.39 -16.06
N ARG A 712 -4.19 12.50 -16.81
CA ARG A 712 -3.08 13.46 -16.95
C ARG A 712 -2.89 14.29 -15.68
N THR A 713 -3.99 14.83 -15.14
CA THR A 713 -3.99 15.68 -13.96
C THR A 713 -3.39 14.94 -12.76
N GLN A 714 -3.80 13.69 -12.51
CA GLN A 714 -3.30 12.91 -11.38
C GLN A 714 -1.77 12.78 -11.34
N VAL A 715 -1.13 12.52 -12.48
CA VAL A 715 0.32 12.29 -12.57
C VAL A 715 1.14 13.57 -12.78
N THR A 716 0.52 14.74 -12.67
CA THR A 716 1.15 16.06 -12.87
C THR A 716 0.68 17.07 -11.81
N MET A 717 -0.24 17.97 -12.16
CA MET A 717 -0.74 19.06 -11.31
C MET A 717 -1.47 18.56 -10.05
N TRP A 718 -2.02 17.35 -10.12
CA TRP A 718 -2.80 16.64 -9.11
C TRP A 718 -4.09 17.34 -8.69
N TYR A 719 -3.99 18.55 -8.12
CA TYR A 719 -5.11 19.30 -7.56
C TYR A 719 -5.32 20.66 -8.23
N ASP A 720 -6.11 21.52 -7.58
CA ASP A 720 -6.39 22.86 -8.05
C ASP A 720 -5.12 23.71 -8.20
N THR A 721 -5.08 24.52 -9.25
CA THR A 721 -4.00 25.48 -9.50
C THR A 721 -4.60 26.80 -9.96
N THR A 722 -3.87 27.89 -9.73
CA THR A 722 -4.16 29.20 -10.31
C THR A 722 -3.07 29.56 -11.32
N ARG A 723 -3.21 30.71 -11.98
CA ARG A 723 -2.21 31.19 -12.95
C ARG A 723 -0.80 31.34 -12.34
N THR A 724 -0.70 31.58 -11.05
CA THR A 724 0.56 31.93 -10.37
C THR A 724 0.87 31.09 -9.14
N ASN A 725 -0.02 30.17 -8.75
CA ASN A 725 0.16 29.34 -7.56
C ASN A 725 -0.31 27.91 -7.86
N GLN A 726 0.59 26.95 -7.65
CA GLN A 726 0.37 25.53 -7.90
C GLN A 726 -0.08 24.83 -6.61
N SER A 727 -0.73 23.67 -6.74
CA SER A 727 -1.06 22.84 -5.58
C SER A 727 0.22 22.37 -4.91
N LYS A 728 0.18 22.16 -3.59
CA LYS A 728 1.25 21.46 -2.86
C LYS A 728 1.37 19.98 -3.24
N LEU A 729 0.37 19.43 -3.93
CA LEU A 729 0.36 18.05 -4.44
C LEU A 729 0.85 17.95 -5.88
N HIS A 730 1.28 19.08 -6.46
CA HIS A 730 1.94 19.09 -7.75
C HIS A 730 3.15 18.15 -7.75
N ASP A 731 3.23 17.31 -8.78
CA ASP A 731 4.23 16.25 -8.96
C ASP A 731 4.25 15.16 -7.86
N TYR A 732 3.28 15.13 -6.93
CA TYR A 732 3.21 14.11 -5.87
C TYR A 732 3.21 12.69 -6.44
N ALA A 733 2.43 12.47 -7.50
CA ALA A 733 2.31 11.21 -8.20
C ALA A 733 3.10 11.21 -9.53
N ASN A 734 4.29 11.81 -9.52
CA ASN A 734 5.16 11.86 -10.69
C ASN A 734 5.49 10.46 -11.25
N LYS A 735 5.86 10.43 -12.53
CA LYS A 735 6.21 9.20 -13.25
C LYS A 735 7.38 9.46 -14.18
N TYR A 736 8.30 8.51 -14.23
CA TYR A 736 9.26 8.39 -15.32
C TYR A 736 8.63 7.60 -16.46
N TRP A 737 7.82 8.29 -17.26
CA TRP A 737 7.21 7.73 -18.47
C TRP A 737 7.63 8.51 -19.71
N SER A 738 7.92 7.78 -20.79
CA SER A 738 8.09 8.36 -22.12
C SER A 738 6.82 9.07 -22.55
N GLY A 739 7.00 10.21 -23.21
CA GLY A 739 5.93 11.18 -23.51
C GLY A 739 5.73 12.17 -22.38
N LEU A 740 5.69 11.73 -21.11
CA LEU A 740 5.55 12.65 -19.98
C LEU A 740 6.84 13.45 -19.74
N LEU A 741 8.01 12.81 -19.80
CA LEU A 741 9.31 13.50 -19.72
C LEU A 741 9.43 14.58 -20.79
N LYS A 742 9.20 14.23 -22.05
CA LYS A 742 9.37 15.15 -23.18
C LYS A 742 8.30 16.24 -23.26
N GLU A 743 7.04 15.94 -22.98
CA GLU A 743 5.94 16.90 -23.18
C GLU A 743 5.62 17.74 -21.94
N TYR A 744 6.02 17.30 -20.74
CA TYR A 744 5.71 17.99 -19.49
C TYR A 744 6.96 18.49 -18.75
N TYR A 745 7.90 17.60 -18.41
CA TYR A 745 9.05 17.97 -17.59
C TYR A 745 10.13 18.75 -18.37
N LEU A 746 10.41 18.38 -19.62
CA LEU A 746 11.40 19.06 -20.46
C LEU A 746 11.05 20.55 -20.73
N PRO A 747 9.81 20.93 -21.11
CA PRO A 747 9.44 22.34 -21.27
C PRO A 747 9.56 23.15 -19.98
N ARG A 748 9.24 22.55 -18.82
CA ARG A 748 9.41 23.19 -17.51
C ARG A 748 10.88 23.49 -17.20
N ALA A 749 11.75 22.49 -17.37
CA ALA A 749 13.19 22.66 -17.19
C ALA A 749 13.78 23.71 -18.15
N SER A 750 13.35 23.68 -19.42
CA SER A 750 13.79 24.65 -20.44
C SER A 750 13.41 26.08 -20.06
N ALA A 751 12.16 26.28 -19.62
CA ALA A 751 11.69 27.59 -19.17
C ALA A 751 12.49 28.09 -17.94
N TYR A 752 12.74 27.22 -16.96
CA TYR A 752 13.51 27.53 -15.77
C TYR A 752 14.96 27.95 -16.10
N PHE A 753 15.70 27.16 -16.90
CA PHE A 753 17.08 27.50 -17.24
C PHE A 753 17.21 28.71 -18.18
N LYS A 754 16.20 28.95 -19.03
CA LYS A 754 16.12 30.19 -19.82
C LYS A 754 15.99 31.40 -18.89
N TYR A 755 15.16 31.31 -17.87
CA TYR A 755 15.02 32.36 -16.86
C TYR A 755 16.35 32.60 -16.11
N LEU A 756 17.02 31.55 -15.64
CA LEU A 756 18.32 31.70 -14.97
C LEU A 756 19.37 32.36 -15.86
N SER A 757 19.41 31.99 -17.14
CA SER A 757 20.35 32.59 -18.10
C SER A 757 20.11 34.09 -18.25
N VAL A 758 18.84 34.52 -18.42
CA VAL A 758 18.48 35.95 -18.51
C VAL A 758 18.88 36.71 -17.24
N VAL A 759 18.58 36.17 -16.06
CA VAL A 759 18.94 36.81 -14.79
C VAL A 759 20.46 36.91 -14.60
N SER A 760 21.21 35.88 -15.02
CA SER A 760 22.67 35.89 -14.94
C SER A 760 23.32 36.94 -15.84
N TYR A 761 22.72 37.28 -16.99
CA TYR A 761 23.22 38.36 -17.85
C TYR A 761 22.92 39.77 -17.31
N THR A 762 21.98 39.89 -16.37
CA THR A 762 21.60 41.17 -15.73
C THR A 762 22.33 41.45 -14.43
N LYS A 763 23.06 40.48 -13.88
CA LYS A 763 24.02 40.65 -12.78
C LYS A 763 25.39 41.02 -13.35
#